data_AF-A0A6B3QY68-F1
#
_entry.id   AF-A0A6B3QY68-F1
#
_cell.length_a   1.000
_cell.length_b   1.000
_cell.length_c   1.000
_cell.angle_alpha   90.00
_cell.angle_beta   90.00
_cell.angle_gamma   90.00
#
_symmetry.space_group_name_H-M   'P 1'
#
loop_
_entity.id
_entity.type
_entity.pdbx_description
1 polymer ?
#
loop_
_entity_poly.entity_id
_entity_poly.type
_entity_poly.pdbx_seq_one_letter_code
_entity_poly.pdbx_strand_id
1 'polypeptide(L)'
;MSEIKTPAQDKVPIGQKAAFGAGHFVLNLLPGALAVFMFFLVTAFGMDPFLAGLLGGIPRIFDALTDPIMGFISDNTKSKWGRRRPYIFFGAILSGILFALLFQLSEDNSVLFNFWYFLMMSLFFLVGNTMFATPLVGLGYEMTPDYNERTRLMAFANTVGQIAWMLVPWFWVVIADPTVFPLSEETLRMIGELGLSGEELQKLTDEKLQATGVRKLSLLVGLTCAAIGILPAFFCKGMDAGDMKDRKKISLRTLSSTFKDLFKGIKEVSQSKPFMKLCGATFLVFNGFQIVASFSFFIIVFYIYNGDYGQAQTWPAWFASITALLTAFLVIPIISKIANRYGKRNAFLISTVISILGYILKWWGFDNSLNARFNQSNIGQSLNSFVASVFETLNPFLESINMSWFSLDMSQGAPWLMFLPIPFMAFGLGGLFTLMMSMTADVCDLDELENGLPRKEGTFGAIYWWMVKVGQALALVLSGAILTLVGFDEGAVSQTLETMNRLRIADIIVPVSTAAVAFIVMWRYDLDEKRVREIGAELKKRKALPKRTSSSYHAQNLLSLTSLQMAPDFKYDIDFSSKSMDDMTSLFSNTLHKGMHGLCFSPYEEGQDIEDVLSEEQIIRRVDIVKPYTNWLRSFSCTGGNEYIPQVAKRAGLKTMAGAWISDDKKQNQTEIEELIKLGKAGHVDIAVVGNEVLLREELTEEELLAYIEIVKKALPGIPVGYVDAYSLFTESSSLIEACDVILINCYPFWEGAEIELATSYLREMYSLVKAKAKGKPVMIAETGWPGQGENTGKAIPTRLNAMKYFINVNNWANQEHIDLFYFSSFDESWKTRHEGDVGQRWGIWDKNETLKYK
;
A
#
# COMPACT_ATOMS: atom_id res chain seq x y z
N MET A 1 3.03 -32.02 -1.01
CA MET A 1 4.02 -30.92 -1.12
C MET A 1 3.56 -30.09 -2.30
N SER A 2 3.58 -28.75 -2.25
CA SER A 2 3.43 -28.01 -3.50
C SER A 2 4.59 -28.46 -4.41
N GLU A 3 4.29 -28.83 -5.64
CA GLU A 3 5.27 -29.39 -6.58
C GLU A 3 6.38 -28.39 -6.96
N ILE A 4 6.28 -27.14 -6.51
CA ILE A 4 7.11 -26.02 -6.93
C ILE A 4 8.06 -25.60 -5.81
N LYS A 5 9.37 -25.74 -6.06
CA LYS A 5 10.43 -25.34 -5.15
C LYS A 5 10.79 -23.86 -5.33
N THR A 6 10.85 -23.10 -4.24
CA THR A 6 11.39 -21.72 -4.23
C THR A 6 12.82 -21.71 -4.81
N PRO A 7 13.10 -20.87 -5.83
CA PRO A 7 14.44 -20.68 -6.38
C PRO A 7 15.46 -20.27 -5.31
N ALA A 8 16.72 -20.71 -5.43
CA ALA A 8 17.74 -20.44 -4.41
C ALA A 8 17.99 -18.94 -4.20
N GLN A 9 17.94 -18.14 -5.27
CA GLN A 9 18.11 -16.70 -5.26
C GLN A 9 16.99 -15.92 -4.55
N ASP A 10 15.78 -16.49 -4.50
CA ASP A 10 14.61 -15.84 -3.89
C ASP A 10 14.43 -16.22 -2.41
N LYS A 11 15.28 -17.14 -1.89
CA LYS A 11 15.27 -17.55 -0.48
C LYS A 11 15.92 -16.49 0.40
N VAL A 12 15.25 -16.12 1.48
CA VAL A 12 15.81 -15.18 2.46
C VAL A 12 16.70 -15.95 3.44
N PRO A 13 17.99 -15.58 3.59
CA PRO A 13 18.90 -16.23 4.52
C PRO A 13 18.40 -16.17 5.97
N ILE A 14 18.71 -17.20 6.76
CA ILE A 14 18.22 -17.29 8.15
C ILE A 14 18.67 -16.11 9.02
N GLY A 15 19.87 -15.58 8.81
CA GLY A 15 20.35 -14.38 9.51
C GLY A 15 19.52 -13.13 9.21
N GLN A 16 19.05 -12.97 7.97
CA GLN A 16 18.14 -11.87 7.62
C GLN A 16 16.75 -12.08 8.19
N LYS A 17 16.24 -13.32 8.20
CA LYS A 17 14.98 -13.67 8.88
C LYS A 17 15.04 -13.38 10.38
N ALA A 18 16.16 -13.72 11.03
CA ALA A 18 16.42 -13.44 12.43
C ALA A 18 16.43 -11.93 12.71
N ALA A 19 17.15 -11.14 11.91
CA ALA A 19 17.16 -9.68 12.05
C ALA A 19 15.77 -9.07 11.83
N PHE A 20 15.04 -9.51 10.81
CA PHE A 20 13.67 -9.07 10.55
C PHE A 20 12.72 -9.44 11.70
N GLY A 21 12.84 -10.66 12.23
CA GLY A 21 12.12 -11.13 13.41
C GLY A 21 12.44 -10.31 14.66
N ALA A 22 13.69 -9.90 14.85
CA ALA A 22 14.08 -9.01 15.95
C ALA A 22 13.34 -7.66 15.89
N GLY A 23 13.13 -7.13 14.69
CA GLY A 23 12.26 -5.97 14.48
C GLY A 23 10.81 -6.25 14.91
N HIS A 24 10.27 -7.43 14.55
CA HIS A 24 8.92 -7.84 14.96
C HIS A 24 8.78 -8.10 16.46
N PHE A 25 9.84 -8.51 17.16
CA PHE A 25 9.88 -8.56 18.61
C PHE A 25 9.62 -7.17 19.21
N VAL A 26 10.37 -6.16 18.75
CA VAL A 26 10.19 -4.77 19.20
C VAL A 26 8.81 -4.22 18.82
N LEU A 27 8.33 -4.53 17.61
CA LEU A 27 7.01 -4.14 17.11
C LEU A 27 5.86 -4.64 18.00
N ASN A 28 6.04 -5.77 18.69
CA ASN A 28 5.04 -6.32 19.62
C ASN A 28 5.32 -5.91 21.08
N LEU A 29 6.59 -5.84 21.48
CA LEU A 29 6.98 -5.56 22.86
C LEU A 29 6.61 -4.15 23.29
N LEU A 30 6.91 -3.12 22.47
CA LEU A 30 6.62 -1.73 22.84
C LEU A 30 5.11 -1.48 23.03
N PRO A 31 4.21 -1.85 22.08
CA PRO A 31 2.77 -1.65 22.29
C PRO A 31 2.19 -2.51 23.42
N GLY A 32 2.68 -3.75 23.58
CA GLY A 32 2.24 -4.63 24.67
C GLY A 32 2.65 -4.11 26.05
N ALA A 33 3.90 -3.66 26.18
CA ALA A 33 4.40 -3.01 27.39
C ALA A 33 3.62 -1.73 27.70
N LEU A 34 3.38 -0.88 26.69
CA LEU A 34 2.58 0.34 26.85
C LEU A 34 1.20 0.03 27.43
N ALA A 35 0.52 -0.99 26.90
CA ALA A 35 -0.82 -1.38 27.37
C ALA A 35 -0.83 -1.79 28.84
N VAL A 36 0.15 -2.59 29.28
CA VAL A 36 0.28 -3.00 30.68
C VAL A 36 0.67 -1.82 31.58
N PHE A 37 1.64 -1.01 31.17
CA PHE A 37 2.17 0.06 31.99
C PHE A 37 1.16 1.19 32.19
N MET A 38 0.29 1.43 31.22
CA MET A 38 -0.77 2.44 31.31
C MET A 38 -1.76 2.17 32.45
N PHE A 39 -1.95 0.92 32.86
CA PHE A 39 -2.78 0.62 34.03
C PHE A 39 -2.25 1.28 35.31
N PHE A 40 -0.92 1.32 35.46
CA PHE A 40 -0.26 1.91 36.62
C PHE A 40 -0.34 3.43 36.65
N LEU A 41 -0.82 4.11 35.59
CA LEU A 41 -1.19 5.52 35.69
C LEU A 41 -2.31 5.73 36.70
N VAL A 42 -3.25 4.79 36.78
CA VAL A 42 -4.35 4.82 37.73
C VAL A 42 -3.88 4.41 39.12
N THR A 43 -3.19 3.26 39.22
CA THR A 43 -2.87 2.66 40.53
C THR A 43 -1.64 3.23 41.21
N ALA A 44 -0.63 3.70 40.46
CA ALA A 44 0.61 4.22 41.04
C ALA A 44 0.70 5.76 41.04
N PHE A 45 0.04 6.41 40.07
CA PHE A 45 0.09 7.88 39.91
C PHE A 45 -1.25 8.57 40.20
N GLY A 46 -2.26 7.81 40.67
CA GLY A 46 -3.55 8.35 41.11
C GLY A 46 -4.39 9.01 40.02
N MET A 47 -4.12 8.72 38.74
CA MET A 47 -4.89 9.26 37.64
C MET A 47 -6.29 8.64 37.61
N ASP A 48 -7.33 9.45 37.42
CA ASP A 48 -8.66 8.88 37.29
C ASP A 48 -8.79 8.07 35.99
N PRO A 49 -9.66 7.04 35.95
CA PRO A 49 -9.83 6.18 34.79
C PRO A 49 -10.24 6.93 33.51
N PHE A 50 -10.94 8.06 33.62
CA PHE A 50 -11.35 8.85 32.46
C PHE A 50 -10.15 9.53 31.81
N LEU A 51 -9.28 10.19 32.58
CA LEU A 51 -8.03 10.76 32.08
C LEU A 51 -7.10 9.68 31.50
N ALA A 52 -6.95 8.54 32.17
CA ALA A 52 -6.18 7.41 31.64
C ALA A 52 -6.75 6.90 30.31
N GLY A 53 -8.09 6.84 30.19
CA GLY A 53 -8.79 6.53 28.95
C GLY A 53 -8.51 7.53 27.82
N LEU A 54 -8.47 8.83 28.12
CA LEU A 54 -8.07 9.86 27.15
C LEU A 54 -6.63 9.68 26.66
N LEU A 55 -5.70 9.32 27.55
CA LEU A 55 -4.32 8.97 27.18
C LEU A 55 -4.25 7.69 26.34
N GLY A 56 -5.21 6.78 26.46
CA GLY A 56 -5.36 5.63 25.58
C GLY A 56 -5.91 5.99 24.19
N GLY A 57 -6.80 6.98 24.11
CA GLY A 57 -7.52 7.35 22.88
C GLY A 57 -6.85 8.42 22.03
N ILE A 58 -6.48 9.57 22.60
CA ILE A 58 -5.96 10.73 21.86
C ILE A 58 -4.69 10.37 21.06
N PRO A 59 -3.68 9.70 21.64
CA PRO A 59 -2.48 9.34 20.89
C PRO A 59 -2.77 8.39 19.72
N ARG A 60 -3.80 7.53 19.83
CA ARG A 60 -4.18 6.61 18.74
C ARG A 60 -4.73 7.33 17.51
N ILE A 61 -5.44 8.44 17.69
CA ILE A 61 -5.90 9.28 16.58
C ILE A 61 -4.69 9.88 15.85
N PHE A 62 -3.70 10.35 16.60
CA PHE A 62 -2.46 10.87 16.03
C PHE A 62 -1.69 9.79 15.27
N ASP A 63 -1.52 8.61 15.86
CA ASP A 63 -0.87 7.43 15.28
C ASP A 63 -1.53 6.99 13.95
N ALA A 64 -2.86 7.04 13.90
CA ALA A 64 -3.64 6.75 12.71
C ALA A 64 -3.36 7.74 11.56
N LEU A 65 -2.94 8.97 11.85
CA LEU A 65 -2.55 9.94 10.82
C LEU A 65 -1.09 9.79 10.41
N THR A 66 -0.18 9.49 11.35
CA THR A 66 1.26 9.44 11.09
C THR A 66 1.68 8.22 10.27
N ASP A 67 1.02 7.07 10.43
CA ASP A 67 1.31 5.83 9.69
C ASP A 67 1.24 5.99 8.17
N PRO A 68 0.11 6.43 7.56
CA PRO A 68 0.04 6.64 6.11
C PRO A 68 1.05 7.67 5.59
N ILE A 69 1.30 8.72 6.35
CA ILE A 69 2.31 9.74 6.01
C ILE A 69 3.70 9.10 5.96
N MET A 70 4.07 8.33 6.98
CA MET A 70 5.38 7.68 7.04
C MET A 70 5.52 6.57 6.00
N GLY A 71 4.44 5.84 5.69
CA GLY A 71 4.40 4.89 4.59
C GLY A 71 4.79 5.56 3.28
N PHE A 72 4.10 6.66 2.94
CA PHE A 72 4.38 7.46 1.77
C PHE A 72 5.81 8.06 1.76
N ILE A 73 6.25 8.65 2.88
CA ILE A 73 7.61 9.20 3.00
C ILE A 73 8.63 8.11 2.73
N SER A 74 8.51 6.96 3.42
CA SER A 74 9.44 5.86 3.27
C SER A 74 9.44 5.34 1.84
N ASP A 75 8.30 5.28 1.15
CA ASP A 75 8.20 4.81 -0.24
C ASP A 75 8.89 5.74 -1.25
N ASN A 76 9.06 7.03 -0.93
CA ASN A 76 9.64 8.02 -1.84
C ASN A 76 11.09 8.41 -1.50
N THR A 77 11.63 7.98 -0.37
CA THR A 77 12.97 8.37 0.08
C THR A 77 14.10 7.79 -0.78
N LYS A 78 15.08 8.65 -1.10
CA LYS A 78 16.35 8.29 -1.76
C LYS A 78 17.46 8.21 -0.71
N SER A 79 18.08 7.04 -0.57
CA SER A 79 19.22 6.84 0.33
C SER A 79 20.13 5.74 -0.18
N LYS A 80 21.45 5.95 -0.05
CA LYS A 80 22.50 4.95 -0.34
C LYS A 80 22.40 3.69 0.54
N TRP A 81 21.71 3.79 1.67
CA TRP A 81 21.52 2.67 2.59
C TRP A 81 20.25 1.87 2.30
N GLY A 82 19.50 2.22 1.24
CA GLY A 82 18.19 1.66 0.94
C GLY A 82 17.08 2.53 1.47
N ARG A 83 15.89 2.34 0.90
CA ARG A 83 14.72 3.20 1.07
C ARG A 83 14.19 3.28 2.50
N ARG A 84 14.02 2.12 3.15
CA ARG A 84 13.36 1.98 4.47
C ARG A 84 14.33 1.94 5.65
N ARG A 85 15.58 1.50 5.40
CA ARG A 85 16.58 1.21 6.44
C ARG A 85 16.96 2.41 7.32
N PRO A 86 17.14 3.64 6.81
CA PRO A 86 17.41 4.80 7.66
C PRO A 86 16.31 5.05 8.70
N TYR A 87 15.05 4.93 8.29
CA TYR A 87 13.91 5.16 9.18
C TYR A 87 13.81 4.08 10.26
N ILE A 88 14.05 2.81 9.90
CA ILE A 88 14.09 1.72 10.88
C ILE A 88 15.18 1.98 11.92
N PHE A 89 16.38 2.40 11.48
CA PHE A 89 17.49 2.69 12.39
C PHE A 89 17.18 3.82 13.38
N PHE A 90 16.81 5.00 12.87
CA PHE A 90 16.54 6.15 13.73
C PHE A 90 15.24 5.97 14.53
N GLY A 91 14.22 5.36 13.94
CA GLY A 91 12.94 5.07 14.59
C GLY A 91 13.09 4.09 15.74
N ALA A 92 13.91 3.04 15.62
CA ALA A 92 14.16 2.09 16.69
C ALA A 92 14.80 2.76 17.92
N ILE A 93 15.84 3.56 17.69
CA ILE A 93 16.53 4.30 18.77
C ILE A 93 15.57 5.30 19.41
N LEU A 94 14.87 6.09 18.59
CA LEU A 94 13.97 7.13 19.06
C LEU A 94 12.79 6.55 19.85
N SER A 95 12.14 5.49 19.34
CA SER A 95 11.03 4.82 20.03
C SER A 95 11.46 4.20 21.36
N GLY A 96 12.62 3.53 21.40
CA GLY A 96 13.14 2.94 22.64
C GLY A 96 13.47 3.99 23.71
N ILE A 97 14.15 5.07 23.35
CA ILE A 97 14.48 6.17 24.27
C ILE A 97 13.19 6.87 24.75
N LEU A 98 12.28 7.21 23.84
CA LEU A 98 11.06 7.92 24.20
C LEU A 98 10.11 7.04 25.02
N PHE A 99 10.09 5.73 24.80
CA PHE A 99 9.35 4.80 25.67
C PHE A 99 9.90 4.81 27.10
N ALA A 100 11.22 4.81 27.26
CA ALA A 100 11.85 4.90 28.58
C ALA A 100 11.54 6.23 29.29
N LEU A 101 11.54 7.34 28.54
CA LEU A 101 11.22 8.66 29.06
C LEU A 101 9.74 8.82 29.39
N LEU A 102 8.84 8.22 28.62
CA LEU A 102 7.38 8.32 28.77
C LEU A 102 6.91 8.04 30.21
N PHE A 103 7.60 7.11 30.89
CA PHE A 103 7.24 6.62 32.21
C PHE A 103 8.08 7.22 33.35
N GLN A 104 8.87 8.26 33.10
CA GLN A 104 9.62 8.98 34.15
C GLN A 104 8.74 10.03 34.86
N LEU A 105 7.53 9.62 35.22
CA LEU A 105 6.58 10.40 36.00
C LEU A 105 7.01 10.46 37.48
N SER A 106 6.57 11.49 38.18
CA SER A 106 6.69 11.57 39.64
C SER A 106 5.31 11.57 40.27
N GLU A 107 5.13 10.71 41.27
CA GLU A 107 3.94 10.70 42.12
C GLU A 107 3.78 11.99 42.95
N ASP A 108 4.85 12.78 43.11
CA ASP A 108 4.79 14.07 43.82
C ASP A 108 4.21 15.21 42.94
N ASN A 109 4.10 14.99 41.63
CA ASN A 109 3.49 15.95 40.71
C ASN A 109 1.96 15.92 40.82
N SER A 110 1.32 17.05 40.49
CA SER A 110 -0.13 17.04 40.28
C SER A 110 -0.55 16.07 39.17
N VAL A 111 -1.71 15.43 39.31
CA VAL A 111 -2.29 14.52 38.31
C VAL A 111 -2.36 15.19 36.93
N LEU A 112 -2.75 16.46 36.87
CA LEU A 112 -2.86 17.21 35.61
C LEU A 112 -1.50 17.44 34.94
N PHE A 113 -0.44 17.69 35.72
CA PHE A 113 0.92 17.79 35.17
C PHE A 113 1.37 16.45 34.58
N ASN A 114 1.18 15.36 35.32
CA ASN A 114 1.50 14.00 34.85
C ASN A 114 0.69 13.64 33.60
N PHE A 115 -0.58 14.04 33.51
CA PHE A 115 -1.41 13.88 32.32
C PHE A 115 -0.81 14.58 31.09
N TRP A 116 -0.50 15.88 31.18
CA TRP A 116 0.05 16.62 30.04
C TRP A 116 1.46 16.16 29.68
N TYR A 117 2.29 15.82 30.66
CA TYR A 117 3.61 15.23 30.44
C TYR A 117 3.48 13.93 29.63
N PHE A 118 2.65 13.00 30.11
CA PHE A 118 2.47 11.71 29.46
C PHE A 118 1.87 11.87 28.07
N LEU A 119 0.86 12.74 27.90
CA LEU A 119 0.25 13.00 26.61
C LEU A 119 1.30 13.50 25.60
N MET A 120 2.06 14.54 25.95
CA MET A 120 3.09 15.09 25.05
C MET A 120 4.18 14.07 24.72
N MET A 121 4.68 13.35 25.73
CA MET A 121 5.69 12.30 25.51
C MET A 121 5.14 11.14 24.68
N SER A 122 3.86 10.78 24.83
CA SER A 122 3.23 9.73 24.03
C SER A 122 3.16 10.12 22.55
N LEU A 123 2.87 11.38 22.24
CA LEU A 123 2.89 11.88 20.86
C LEU A 123 4.29 11.80 20.24
N PHE A 124 5.33 12.19 20.99
CA PHE A 124 6.71 12.04 20.52
C PHE A 124 7.09 10.56 20.33
N PHE A 125 6.76 9.71 21.30
CA PHE A 125 7.01 8.28 21.23
C PHE A 125 6.36 7.68 19.98
N LEU A 126 5.13 8.06 19.67
CA LEU A 126 4.42 7.60 18.47
C LEU A 126 5.10 8.03 17.17
N VAL A 127 5.69 9.22 17.09
CA VAL A 127 6.50 9.60 15.92
C VAL A 127 7.66 8.62 15.73
N GLY A 128 8.42 8.35 16.80
CA GLY A 128 9.52 7.38 16.76
C GLY A 128 9.05 5.96 16.40
N ASN A 129 7.96 5.52 17.01
CA ASN A 129 7.37 4.20 16.76
C ASN A 129 6.83 4.07 15.33
N THR A 130 6.20 5.12 14.79
CA THR A 130 5.72 5.18 13.39
C THR A 130 6.90 5.07 12.42
N MET A 131 7.98 5.84 12.66
CA MET A 131 9.21 5.82 11.86
C MET A 131 9.87 4.44 11.84
N PHE A 132 9.71 3.65 12.91
CA PHE A 132 10.20 2.28 13.00
C PHE A 132 9.24 1.28 12.34
N ALA A 133 8.00 1.21 12.83
CA ALA A 133 7.03 0.15 12.55
C ALA A 133 6.59 0.15 11.09
N THR A 134 6.23 1.31 10.54
CA THR A 134 5.67 1.40 9.18
C THR A 134 6.70 0.98 8.12
N PRO A 135 7.95 1.48 8.15
CA PRO A 135 8.99 1.01 7.23
C PRO A 135 9.45 -0.42 7.49
N LEU A 136 9.43 -0.92 8.73
CA LEU A 136 9.74 -2.32 9.01
C LEU A 136 8.72 -3.25 8.35
N VAL A 137 7.43 -2.97 8.51
CA VAL A 137 6.35 -3.73 7.87
C VAL A 137 6.51 -3.75 6.35
N GLY A 138 6.71 -2.57 5.75
CA GLY A 138 6.90 -2.45 4.30
C GLY A 138 8.13 -3.20 3.79
N LEU A 139 9.20 -3.28 4.58
CA LEU A 139 10.41 -4.03 4.22
C LEU A 139 10.11 -5.52 4.05
N GLY A 140 9.22 -6.09 4.85
CA GLY A 140 8.83 -7.50 4.76
C GLY A 140 8.20 -7.88 3.41
N TYR A 141 7.56 -6.93 2.72
CA TYR A 141 6.99 -7.14 1.39
C TYR A 141 8.08 -7.18 0.29
N GLU A 142 9.19 -6.48 0.52
CA GLU A 142 10.26 -6.27 -0.46
C GLU A 142 11.42 -7.27 -0.33
N MET A 143 11.47 -8.07 0.73
CA MET A 143 12.62 -8.97 0.98
C MET A 143 12.68 -10.18 0.05
N THR A 144 11.56 -10.59 -0.56
CA THR A 144 11.51 -11.70 -1.51
C THR A 144 10.35 -11.55 -2.51
N PRO A 145 10.59 -11.83 -3.81
CA PRO A 145 9.52 -11.90 -4.80
C PRO A 145 8.76 -13.24 -4.75
N ASP A 146 9.27 -14.27 -4.05
CA ASP A 146 8.64 -15.61 -4.03
C ASP A 146 7.45 -15.68 -3.06
N TYR A 147 6.32 -16.18 -3.58
CA TYR A 147 5.06 -16.30 -2.86
C TYR A 147 5.17 -17.14 -1.56
N ASN A 148 5.85 -18.29 -1.64
CA ASN A 148 5.96 -19.21 -0.50
C ASN A 148 7.00 -18.70 0.51
N GLU A 149 8.12 -18.18 0.03
CA GLU A 149 9.16 -17.62 0.89
C GLU A 149 8.68 -16.40 1.66
N ARG A 150 7.86 -15.54 1.05
CA ARG A 150 7.21 -14.41 1.74
C ARG A 150 6.38 -14.89 2.93
N THR A 151 5.61 -15.96 2.75
CA THR A 151 4.82 -16.58 3.83
C THR A 151 5.73 -17.14 4.94
N ARG A 152 6.85 -17.77 4.59
CA ARG A 152 7.82 -18.31 5.56
C ARG A 152 8.56 -17.20 6.32
N LEU A 153 8.90 -16.11 5.65
CA LEU A 153 9.49 -14.92 6.27
C LEU A 153 8.55 -14.33 7.32
N MET A 154 7.29 -14.11 6.95
CA MET A 154 6.27 -13.58 7.87
C MET A 154 5.98 -14.53 9.03
N ALA A 155 5.90 -15.84 8.77
CA ALA A 155 5.75 -16.85 9.81
C ALA A 155 6.90 -16.79 10.82
N PHE A 156 8.15 -16.72 10.34
CA PHE A 156 9.32 -16.60 11.20
C PHE A 156 9.28 -15.31 12.04
N ALA A 157 9.00 -14.17 11.41
CA ALA A 157 8.89 -12.89 12.11
C ALA A 157 7.79 -12.89 13.18
N ASN A 158 6.62 -13.47 12.89
CA ASN A 158 5.54 -13.56 13.86
C ASN A 158 5.86 -14.54 15.00
N THR A 159 6.54 -15.66 14.74
CA THR A 159 7.02 -16.55 15.81
C THR A 159 7.92 -15.78 16.78
N VAL A 160 8.85 -14.96 16.27
CA VAL A 160 9.69 -14.10 17.11
C VAL A 160 8.88 -12.99 17.80
N GLY A 161 7.90 -12.39 17.12
CA GLY A 161 6.97 -11.43 17.71
C GLY A 161 6.15 -11.99 18.87
N GLN A 162 5.76 -13.27 18.82
CA GLN A 162 5.06 -13.93 19.93
C GLN A 162 5.93 -14.09 21.18
N ILE A 163 7.27 -14.07 21.07
CA ILE A 163 8.16 -14.07 22.25
C ILE A 163 7.92 -12.81 23.08
N ALA A 164 7.61 -11.66 22.46
CA ALA A 164 7.23 -10.47 23.22
C ALA A 164 5.97 -10.71 24.06
N TRP A 165 4.96 -11.38 23.49
CA TRP A 165 3.72 -11.75 24.19
C TRP A 165 3.90 -12.84 25.26
N MET A 166 5.03 -13.55 25.25
CA MET A 166 5.40 -14.41 26.37
C MET A 166 5.91 -13.60 27.57
N LEU A 167 6.46 -12.39 27.33
CA LEU A 167 7.07 -11.52 28.36
C LEU A 167 6.09 -10.48 28.90
N VAL A 168 5.30 -9.84 28.02
CA VAL A 168 4.40 -8.72 28.36
C VAL A 168 3.49 -9.00 29.57
N PRO A 169 2.83 -10.16 29.70
CA PRO A 169 1.95 -10.44 30.84
C PRO A 169 2.68 -10.40 32.19
N TRP A 170 3.98 -10.72 32.20
CA TRP A 170 4.79 -10.72 33.41
C TRP A 170 5.15 -9.32 33.88
N PHE A 171 5.09 -8.30 33.03
CA PHE A 171 5.37 -6.93 33.45
C PHE A 171 4.43 -6.46 34.56
N TRP A 172 3.17 -6.90 34.52
CA TRP A 172 2.22 -6.64 35.59
C TRP A 172 2.71 -7.14 36.95
N VAL A 173 3.20 -8.38 36.99
CA VAL A 173 3.68 -9.04 38.21
C VAL A 173 5.00 -8.39 38.66
N VAL A 174 5.93 -8.22 37.73
CA VAL A 174 7.29 -7.73 38.00
C VAL A 174 7.30 -6.28 38.47
N ILE A 175 6.41 -5.42 37.95
CA ILE A 175 6.32 -4.01 38.36
C ILE A 175 5.93 -3.88 39.84
N ALA A 176 5.07 -4.78 40.32
CA ALA A 176 4.57 -4.77 41.70
C ALA A 176 5.41 -5.65 42.64
N ASP A 177 6.55 -6.18 42.19
CA ASP A 177 7.37 -7.10 42.99
C ASP A 177 8.52 -6.37 43.72
N PRO A 178 8.55 -6.38 45.07
CA PRO A 178 9.56 -5.68 45.86
C PRO A 178 10.95 -6.35 45.84
N THR A 179 11.05 -7.63 45.42
CA THR A 179 12.33 -8.33 45.27
C THR A 179 13.04 -7.91 43.99
N VAL A 180 12.28 -7.56 42.94
CA VAL A 180 12.84 -7.07 41.68
C VAL A 180 13.13 -5.58 41.73
N PHE A 181 12.19 -4.78 42.23
CA PHE A 181 12.32 -3.33 42.30
C PHE A 181 12.19 -2.81 43.73
N PRO A 182 13.18 -3.09 44.60
CA PRO A 182 13.13 -2.63 45.98
C PRO A 182 13.04 -1.11 46.05
N LEU A 183 12.23 -0.64 47.01
CA LEU A 183 12.19 0.77 47.41
C LEU A 183 13.55 1.18 47.98
N SER A 184 13.95 2.42 47.75
CA SER A 184 15.17 2.95 48.35
C SER A 184 15.01 3.08 49.87
N GLU A 185 16.12 3.00 50.61
CA GLU A 185 16.12 3.22 52.06
C GLU A 185 15.54 4.60 52.43
N GLU A 186 15.76 5.60 51.59
CA GLU A 186 15.20 6.95 51.75
C GLU A 186 13.68 6.95 51.64
N THR A 187 13.11 6.25 50.66
CA THR A 187 11.65 6.12 50.51
C THR A 187 11.05 5.34 51.68
N LEU A 188 11.67 4.24 52.10
CA LEU A 188 11.22 3.46 53.25
C LEU A 188 11.25 4.28 54.54
N ARG A 189 12.31 5.08 54.74
CA ARG A 189 12.41 5.99 55.89
C ARG A 189 11.32 7.05 55.86
N MET A 190 11.07 7.67 54.71
CA MET A 190 10.00 8.67 54.55
C MET A 190 8.62 8.08 54.85
N ILE A 191 8.32 6.87 54.35
CA ILE A 191 7.08 6.15 54.68
C ILE A 191 6.98 5.91 56.20
N GLY A 192 8.09 5.51 56.83
CA GLY A 192 8.16 5.31 58.28
C GLY A 192 7.93 6.57 59.10
N GLU A 193 8.40 7.73 58.62
CA GLU A 193 8.21 9.04 59.28
C GLU A 193 6.74 9.52 59.24
N LEU A 194 5.90 9.01 58.33
CA LEU A 194 4.48 9.36 58.23
C LEU A 194 3.58 8.70 59.30
N GLY A 195 4.08 7.68 60.01
CA GLY A 195 3.34 7.01 61.08
C GLY A 195 2.07 6.28 60.63
N LEU A 196 1.94 5.95 59.34
CA LEU A 196 0.80 5.22 58.78
C LEU A 196 0.77 3.76 59.25
N SER A 197 -0.42 3.15 59.29
CA SER A 197 -0.58 1.73 59.65
C SER A 197 -1.74 1.10 58.87
N GLY A 198 -1.79 -0.23 58.84
CA GLY A 198 -2.86 -0.98 58.17
C GLY A 198 -2.94 -0.71 56.67
N GLU A 199 -4.16 -0.56 56.15
CA GLU A 199 -4.43 -0.41 54.72
C GLU A 199 -3.81 0.84 54.10
N GLU A 200 -3.74 1.95 54.84
CA GLU A 200 -3.16 3.21 54.35
C GLU A 200 -1.65 3.08 54.10
N LEU A 201 -0.94 2.38 54.98
CA LEU A 201 0.48 2.08 54.83
C LEU A 201 0.72 1.15 53.64
N GLN A 202 -0.10 0.10 53.50
CA GLN A 202 0.00 -0.85 52.40
C GLN A 202 -0.22 -0.15 51.06
N LYS A 203 -1.27 0.66 50.95
CA LYS A 203 -1.60 1.42 49.73
C LYS A 203 -0.46 2.34 49.32
N LEU A 204 0.08 3.16 50.23
CA LEU A 204 1.18 4.08 49.91
C LEU A 204 2.45 3.32 49.50
N THR A 205 2.74 2.20 50.18
CA THR A 205 3.89 1.35 49.87
C THR A 205 3.76 0.75 48.47
N ASP A 206 2.57 0.24 48.12
CA ASP A 206 2.27 -0.33 46.80
C ASP A 206 2.35 0.73 45.70
N GLU A 207 1.80 1.93 45.93
CA GLU A 207 1.89 3.06 45.00
C GLU A 207 3.36 3.43 44.69
N LYS A 208 4.18 3.61 45.74
CA LYS A 208 5.60 3.94 45.60
C LYS A 208 6.40 2.81 44.92
N LEU A 209 6.07 1.55 45.24
CA LEU A 209 6.70 0.38 44.66
C LEU A 209 6.40 0.29 43.17
N GLN A 210 5.13 0.36 42.80
CA GLN A 210 4.67 0.32 41.41
C GLN A 210 5.25 1.48 40.59
N ALA A 211 5.28 2.71 41.13
CA ALA A 211 5.88 3.86 40.47
C ALA A 211 7.38 3.65 40.20
N THR A 212 8.10 3.04 41.15
CA THR A 212 9.51 2.67 40.98
C THR A 212 9.69 1.56 39.95
N GLY A 213 8.84 0.54 39.99
CA GLY A 213 8.87 -0.58 39.05
C GLY A 213 8.62 -0.14 37.60
N VAL A 214 7.60 0.69 37.36
CA VAL A 214 7.29 1.26 36.04
C VAL A 214 8.46 2.09 35.51
N ARG A 215 9.06 2.95 36.34
CA ARG A 215 10.21 3.78 35.96
C ARG A 215 11.45 2.96 35.57
N LYS A 216 11.78 1.93 36.36
CA LYS A 216 12.97 1.09 36.10
C LYS A 216 12.75 0.13 34.93
N LEU A 217 11.58 -0.50 34.86
CA LEU A 217 11.28 -1.45 33.79
C LEU A 217 11.13 -0.77 32.43
N SER A 218 10.59 0.46 32.38
CA SER A 218 10.49 1.22 31.13
C SER A 218 11.87 1.53 30.51
N LEU A 219 12.87 1.83 31.35
CA LEU A 219 14.26 2.00 30.93
C LEU A 219 14.82 0.71 30.32
N LEU A 220 14.64 -0.42 31.00
CA LEU A 220 15.12 -1.72 30.51
C LEU A 220 14.46 -2.10 29.17
N VAL A 221 13.13 -2.00 29.09
CA VAL A 221 12.36 -2.32 27.87
C VAL A 221 12.76 -1.37 26.74
N GLY A 222 12.83 -0.06 27.01
CA GLY A 222 13.17 0.96 26.02
C GLY A 222 14.58 0.79 25.44
N LEU A 223 15.59 0.61 26.29
CA LEU A 223 16.98 0.40 25.85
C LEU A 223 17.15 -0.92 25.08
N THR A 224 16.50 -1.99 25.55
CA THR A 224 16.51 -3.29 24.86
C THR A 224 15.87 -3.17 23.48
N CYS A 225 14.73 -2.47 23.37
CA CYS A 225 14.06 -2.22 22.10
C CYS A 225 14.91 -1.37 21.15
N ALA A 226 15.60 -0.36 21.65
CA ALA A 226 16.54 0.44 20.86
C ALA A 226 17.68 -0.42 20.29
N ALA A 227 18.25 -1.31 21.11
CA ALA A 227 19.37 -2.17 20.70
C ALA A 227 18.96 -3.29 19.72
N ILE A 228 17.80 -3.92 19.95
CA ILE A 228 17.29 -5.01 19.10
C ILE A 228 16.67 -4.45 17.80
N GLY A 229 15.98 -3.32 17.89
CA GLY A 229 15.23 -2.72 16.78
C GLY A 229 16.11 -2.19 15.64
N ILE A 230 17.40 -1.92 15.87
CA ILE A 230 18.32 -1.50 14.81
C ILE A 230 18.79 -2.67 13.91
N LEU A 231 18.65 -3.92 14.35
CA LEU A 231 19.16 -5.10 13.62
C LEU A 231 18.61 -5.22 12.19
N PRO A 232 17.28 -5.08 11.93
CA PRO A 232 16.77 -5.08 10.55
C PRO A 232 17.43 -4.02 9.67
N ALA A 233 17.76 -2.84 10.22
CA ALA A 233 18.38 -1.77 9.45
C ALA A 233 19.80 -2.13 8.98
N PHE A 234 20.54 -2.99 9.68
CA PHE A 234 21.87 -3.43 9.26
C PHE A 234 21.84 -4.62 8.32
N PHE A 235 20.99 -5.61 8.60
CA PHE A 235 21.09 -6.93 7.97
C PHE A 235 20.05 -7.19 6.88
N CYS A 236 18.87 -6.57 6.95
CA CYS A 236 17.82 -6.83 5.96
C CYS A 236 18.04 -5.98 4.71
N LYS A 237 17.92 -6.61 3.54
CA LYS A 237 17.99 -5.95 2.23
C LYS A 237 16.67 -6.17 1.50
N GLY A 238 16.06 -5.09 1.00
CA GLY A 238 14.90 -5.18 0.10
C GLY A 238 15.35 -5.31 -1.36
N MET A 239 14.43 -5.66 -2.24
CA MET A 239 14.64 -5.65 -3.70
C MET A 239 15.00 -4.23 -4.18
N ASP A 240 15.99 -4.13 -5.06
CA ASP A 240 16.53 -2.85 -5.53
C ASP A 240 15.50 -2.09 -6.38
N ALA A 241 14.86 -1.09 -5.80
CA ALA A 241 14.00 -0.13 -6.52
C ALA A 241 14.80 1.10 -7.01
N GLY A 242 16.13 1.02 -7.04
CA GLY A 242 17.06 2.15 -7.27
C GLY A 242 16.83 2.94 -8.56
N ASP A 243 16.26 2.34 -9.60
CA ASP A 243 16.13 2.92 -10.95
C ASP A 243 14.68 3.27 -11.34
N MET A 244 13.99 4.06 -10.50
CA MET A 244 12.74 4.73 -10.88
C MET A 244 13.00 6.21 -11.08
N LYS A 245 12.91 6.67 -12.34
CA LYS A 245 13.25 8.04 -12.78
C LYS A 245 12.27 9.10 -12.23
N ASP A 246 11.02 8.73 -11.93
CA ASP A 246 9.99 9.68 -11.48
C ASP A 246 9.69 9.57 -9.98
N ARG A 247 10.47 10.28 -9.15
CA ARG A 247 10.15 10.42 -7.72
C ARG A 247 10.10 11.88 -7.29
N LYS A 248 9.01 12.28 -6.63
CA LYS A 248 8.86 13.62 -6.04
C LYS A 248 9.90 13.82 -4.93
N LYS A 249 10.64 14.94 -4.97
CA LYS A 249 11.49 15.38 -3.87
C LYS A 249 10.61 15.87 -2.72
N ILE A 250 10.67 15.18 -1.57
CA ILE A 250 9.96 15.60 -0.37
C ILE A 250 10.65 16.84 0.21
N SER A 251 9.91 17.94 0.34
CA SER A 251 10.31 19.19 1.01
C SER A 251 9.16 19.72 1.86
N LEU A 252 9.46 20.57 2.86
CA LEU A 252 8.41 21.18 3.70
C LEU A 252 7.35 21.96 2.89
N ARG A 253 7.71 22.48 1.70
CA ARG A 253 6.77 23.18 0.78
C ARG A 253 5.87 22.22 -0.01
N THR A 254 6.24 20.94 -0.12
CA THR A 254 5.47 19.90 -0.83
C THR A 254 4.64 19.03 0.11
N LEU A 255 4.65 19.29 1.44
CA LEU A 255 3.87 18.51 2.41
C LEU A 255 2.36 18.57 2.12
N SER A 256 1.82 19.76 1.78
CA SER A 256 0.39 19.93 1.51
C SER A 256 -0.08 19.22 0.23
N SER A 257 0.71 19.28 -0.86
CA SER A 257 0.43 18.48 -2.06
C SER A 257 0.59 16.98 -1.80
N THR A 258 1.54 16.60 -0.95
CA THR A 258 1.73 15.22 -0.49
C THR A 258 0.51 14.69 0.27
N PHE A 259 -0.13 15.50 1.11
CA PHE A 259 -1.38 15.10 1.77
C PHE A 259 -2.52 14.87 0.77
N LYS A 260 -2.66 15.72 -0.25
CA LYS A 260 -3.66 15.51 -1.31
C LYS A 260 -3.39 14.21 -2.09
N ASP A 261 -2.13 13.95 -2.43
CA ASP A 261 -1.71 12.72 -3.11
C ASP A 261 -1.93 11.48 -2.24
N LEU A 262 -1.69 11.58 -0.92
CA LEU A 262 -1.96 10.52 0.04
C LEU A 262 -3.46 10.18 0.07
N PHE A 263 -4.34 11.17 0.20
CA PHE A 263 -5.79 10.94 0.19
C PHE A 263 -6.27 10.38 -1.15
N LYS A 264 -5.68 10.80 -2.27
CA LYS A 264 -5.93 10.22 -3.59
C LYS A 264 -5.50 8.74 -3.63
N GLY A 265 -4.29 8.42 -3.16
CA GLY A 265 -3.78 7.05 -3.07
C GLY A 265 -4.61 6.16 -2.15
N ILE A 266 -5.08 6.68 -1.00
CA ILE A 266 -6.00 5.97 -0.11
C ILE A 266 -7.31 5.67 -0.83
N LYS A 267 -7.87 6.65 -1.56
CA LYS A 267 -9.11 6.47 -2.32
C LYS A 267 -8.95 5.39 -3.40
N GLU A 268 -7.85 5.42 -4.15
CA GLU A 268 -7.54 4.41 -5.18
C GLU A 268 -7.39 3.01 -4.58
N VAL A 269 -6.58 2.87 -3.54
CA VAL A 269 -6.35 1.57 -2.88
C VAL A 269 -7.64 1.02 -2.25
N SER A 270 -8.46 1.89 -1.66
CA SER A 270 -9.75 1.49 -1.07
C SER A 270 -10.78 1.04 -2.11
N GLN A 271 -10.56 1.30 -3.41
CA GLN A 271 -11.41 0.77 -4.48
C GLN A 271 -11.05 -0.68 -4.85
N SER A 272 -9.88 -1.18 -4.42
CA SER A 272 -9.49 -2.58 -4.63
C SER A 272 -10.37 -3.52 -3.81
N LYS A 273 -11.29 -4.23 -4.48
CA LYS A 273 -12.19 -5.19 -3.84
C LYS A 273 -11.45 -6.30 -3.08
N PRO A 274 -10.38 -6.94 -3.62
CA PRO A 274 -9.60 -7.91 -2.87
C PRO A 274 -8.99 -7.32 -1.61
N PHE A 275 -8.44 -6.10 -1.69
CA PHE A 275 -7.88 -5.42 -0.53
C PHE A 275 -8.92 -5.17 0.57
N MET A 276 -10.09 -4.62 0.20
CA MET A 276 -11.12 -4.30 1.19
C MET A 276 -11.72 -5.52 1.86
N LYS A 277 -11.83 -6.67 1.15
CA LYS A 277 -12.20 -7.95 1.77
C LYS A 277 -11.17 -8.39 2.80
N LEU A 278 -9.88 -8.26 2.47
CA LEU A 278 -8.77 -8.57 3.37
C LEU A 278 -8.83 -7.71 4.64
N CYS A 279 -8.95 -6.39 4.48
CA CYS A 279 -9.06 -5.46 5.60
C CYS A 279 -10.30 -5.71 6.46
N GLY A 280 -11.45 -5.99 5.84
CA GLY A 280 -12.69 -6.31 6.57
C GLY A 280 -12.57 -7.60 7.39
N ALA A 281 -11.99 -8.65 6.83
CA ALA A 281 -11.77 -9.91 7.54
C ALA A 281 -10.78 -9.74 8.71
N THR A 282 -9.69 -8.99 8.49
CA THR A 282 -8.75 -8.63 9.55
C THR A 282 -9.44 -7.84 10.66
N PHE A 283 -10.19 -6.81 10.30
CA PHE A 283 -10.91 -5.98 11.25
C PHE A 283 -11.83 -6.83 12.13
N LEU A 284 -12.59 -7.77 11.55
CA LEU A 284 -13.51 -8.62 12.28
C LEU A 284 -12.80 -9.59 13.24
N VAL A 285 -11.83 -10.37 12.75
CA VAL A 285 -11.13 -11.38 13.57
C VAL A 285 -10.32 -10.71 14.67
N PHE A 286 -9.56 -9.67 14.32
CA PHE A 286 -8.69 -9.00 15.27
C PHE A 286 -9.48 -8.29 16.36
N ASN A 287 -10.52 -7.53 16.00
CA ASN A 287 -11.30 -6.81 17.00
C ASN A 287 -12.19 -7.72 17.83
N GLY A 288 -12.69 -8.84 17.27
CA GLY A 288 -13.36 -9.87 18.06
C GLY A 288 -12.47 -10.38 19.20
N PHE A 289 -11.19 -10.66 18.89
CA PHE A 289 -10.21 -11.01 19.91
C PHE A 289 -9.90 -9.85 20.87
N GLN A 290 -9.61 -8.65 20.36
CA GLN A 290 -9.20 -7.51 21.19
C GLN A 290 -10.27 -7.11 22.19
N ILE A 291 -11.54 -7.16 21.79
CA ILE A 291 -12.67 -6.85 22.68
C ILE A 291 -12.65 -7.79 23.88
N VAL A 292 -12.54 -9.10 23.65
CA VAL A 292 -12.58 -10.06 24.75
C VAL A 292 -11.28 -10.13 25.53
N ALA A 293 -10.14 -9.86 24.90
CA ALA A 293 -8.83 -9.87 25.55
C ALA A 293 -8.75 -8.84 26.69
N SER A 294 -9.42 -7.70 26.56
CA SER A 294 -9.41 -6.64 27.58
C SER A 294 -10.10 -7.04 28.88
N PHE A 295 -11.06 -7.98 28.85
CA PHE A 295 -11.80 -8.43 30.03
C PHE A 295 -11.64 -9.94 30.35
N SER A 296 -10.96 -10.70 29.50
CA SER A 296 -10.67 -12.13 29.73
C SER A 296 -9.92 -12.36 31.05
N PHE A 297 -9.08 -11.41 31.46
CA PHE A 297 -8.40 -11.43 32.76
C PHE A 297 -9.39 -11.55 33.94
N PHE A 298 -10.49 -10.81 33.88
CA PHE A 298 -11.50 -10.81 34.94
C PHE A 298 -12.23 -12.15 35.09
N ILE A 299 -12.30 -12.95 34.02
CA ILE A 299 -12.86 -14.30 34.13
C ILE A 299 -11.95 -15.18 35.00
N ILE A 300 -10.63 -15.10 34.83
CA ILE A 300 -9.70 -15.87 35.66
C ILE A 300 -9.81 -15.42 37.12
N VAL A 301 -9.74 -14.12 37.40
CA VAL A 301 -9.78 -13.62 38.79
C VAL A 301 -11.15 -13.81 39.44
N PHE A 302 -12.22 -13.31 38.83
CA PHE A 302 -13.54 -13.26 39.46
C PHE A 302 -14.36 -14.54 39.31
N TYR A 303 -14.16 -15.33 38.25
CA TYR A 303 -14.90 -16.57 38.08
C TYR A 303 -14.14 -17.77 38.65
N ILE A 304 -12.87 -17.95 38.29
CA ILE A 304 -12.10 -19.13 38.72
C ILE A 304 -11.71 -18.99 40.20
N TYR A 305 -11.22 -17.82 40.60
CA TYR A 305 -10.73 -17.55 41.96
C TYR A 305 -11.69 -16.72 42.82
N ASN A 306 -12.94 -16.54 42.38
CA ASN A 306 -13.98 -15.85 43.16
C ASN A 306 -13.59 -14.44 43.65
N GLY A 307 -12.80 -13.71 42.86
CA GLY A 307 -12.35 -12.35 43.18
C GLY A 307 -11.08 -12.28 44.02
N ASP A 308 -10.51 -13.44 44.39
CA ASP A 308 -9.28 -13.50 45.17
C ASP A 308 -8.05 -13.30 44.28
N TYR A 309 -7.57 -12.05 44.23
CA TYR A 309 -6.34 -11.67 43.52
C TYR A 309 -5.10 -12.39 44.07
N GLY A 310 -5.08 -12.68 45.37
CA GLY A 310 -3.97 -13.36 46.04
C GLY A 310 -3.90 -14.84 45.70
N GLN A 311 -5.03 -15.50 45.42
CA GLN A 311 -5.06 -16.88 44.89
C GLN A 311 -4.91 -16.95 43.37
N ALA A 312 -5.39 -15.94 42.64
CA ALA A 312 -5.20 -15.87 41.19
C ALA A 312 -3.72 -15.75 40.80
N GLN A 313 -2.89 -15.13 41.65
CA GLN A 313 -1.43 -15.04 41.53
C GLN A 313 -0.96 -14.78 40.07
N THR A 314 -0.15 -15.69 39.53
CA THR A 314 0.50 -15.61 38.22
C THR A 314 -0.31 -16.33 37.13
N TRP A 315 -1.47 -16.93 37.44
CA TRP A 315 -2.26 -17.71 36.48
C TRP A 315 -2.67 -16.93 35.23
N PRO A 316 -3.08 -15.65 35.31
CA PRO A 316 -3.35 -14.85 34.10
C PRO A 316 -2.11 -14.66 33.22
N ALA A 317 -0.93 -14.46 33.82
CA ALA A 317 0.33 -14.34 33.09
C ALA A 317 0.68 -15.65 32.39
N TRP A 318 0.54 -16.79 33.08
CA TRP A 318 0.72 -18.12 32.50
C TRP A 318 -0.24 -18.41 31.36
N PHE A 319 -1.52 -18.07 31.50
CA PHE A 319 -2.52 -18.22 30.45
C PHE A 319 -2.10 -17.51 29.16
N ALA A 320 -1.68 -16.25 29.28
CA ALA A 320 -1.23 -15.45 28.14
C ALA A 320 0.10 -15.95 27.56
N SER A 321 1.09 -16.27 28.39
CA SER A 321 2.39 -16.77 27.93
C SER A 321 2.30 -18.15 27.26
N ILE A 322 1.48 -19.07 27.78
CA ILE A 322 1.24 -20.38 27.15
C ILE A 322 0.49 -20.20 25.83
N THR A 323 -0.46 -19.26 25.77
CA THR A 323 -1.14 -18.90 24.51
C THR A 323 -0.14 -18.42 23.46
N ALA A 324 0.77 -17.51 23.82
CA ALA A 324 1.80 -17.02 22.92
C ALA A 324 2.77 -18.13 22.51
N LEU A 325 3.19 -19.00 23.44
CA LEU A 325 4.07 -20.15 23.20
C LEU A 325 3.49 -21.13 22.19
N LEU A 326 2.25 -21.57 22.41
CA LEU A 326 1.55 -22.48 21.49
C LEU A 326 1.29 -21.81 20.14
N THR A 327 0.96 -20.52 20.15
CA THR A 327 0.82 -19.76 18.89
C THR A 327 2.13 -19.79 18.09
N ALA A 328 3.24 -19.47 18.74
CA ALA A 328 4.56 -19.34 18.13
C ALA A 328 5.10 -20.65 17.53
N PHE A 329 5.03 -21.73 18.31
CA PHE A 329 5.76 -22.98 18.03
C PHE A 329 4.88 -24.12 17.55
N LEU A 330 3.56 -24.05 17.73
CA LEU A 330 2.62 -25.06 17.23
C LEU A 330 1.77 -24.52 16.09
N VAL A 331 1.06 -23.42 16.32
CA VAL A 331 0.01 -22.94 15.42
C VAL A 331 0.57 -22.29 14.15
N ILE A 332 1.51 -21.34 14.27
CA ILE A 332 2.13 -20.67 13.11
C ILE A 332 2.79 -21.68 12.15
N PRO A 333 3.58 -22.68 12.61
CA PRO A 333 4.11 -23.73 11.73
C PRO A 333 3.05 -24.56 11.02
N ILE A 334 1.95 -24.90 11.71
CA ILE A 334 0.83 -25.64 11.11
C ILE A 334 0.16 -24.80 10.02
N ILE A 335 -0.16 -23.55 10.31
CA ILE A 335 -0.77 -22.62 9.35
C ILE A 335 0.13 -22.43 8.14
N SER A 336 1.42 -22.20 8.35
CA SER A 336 2.39 -22.05 7.25
C SER A 336 2.44 -23.31 6.37
N LYS A 337 2.39 -24.52 6.96
CA LYS A 337 2.30 -25.78 6.20
C LYS A 337 1.00 -25.91 5.40
N ILE A 338 -0.14 -25.52 5.99
CA ILE A 338 -1.44 -25.53 5.31
C ILE A 338 -1.44 -24.53 4.15
N ALA A 339 -0.96 -23.31 4.36
CA ALA A 339 -0.89 -22.26 3.35
C ALA A 339 -0.01 -22.64 2.15
N ASN A 340 1.15 -23.24 2.41
CA ASN A 340 2.04 -23.73 1.36
C ASN A 340 1.47 -24.94 0.59
N ARG A 341 0.49 -25.66 1.15
CA ARG A 341 -0.06 -26.89 0.55
C ARG A 341 -1.41 -26.68 -0.14
N TYR A 342 -2.26 -25.85 0.44
CA TYR A 342 -3.65 -25.66 0.02
C TYR A 342 -3.97 -24.20 -0.34
N GLY A 343 -2.96 -23.31 -0.34
CA GLY A 343 -3.10 -21.88 -0.60
C GLY A 343 -3.48 -21.05 0.63
N LYS A 344 -3.09 -19.76 0.63
CA LYS A 344 -3.30 -18.84 1.76
C LYS A 344 -4.79 -18.63 2.10
N ARG A 345 -5.67 -18.50 1.10
CA ARG A 345 -7.12 -18.34 1.30
C ARG A 345 -7.71 -19.51 2.10
N ASN A 346 -7.42 -20.74 1.68
CA ASN A 346 -7.94 -21.93 2.36
C ASN A 346 -7.33 -22.11 3.75
N ALA A 347 -6.04 -21.79 3.90
CA ALA A 347 -5.40 -21.80 5.22
C ALA A 347 -6.08 -20.82 6.19
N PHE A 348 -6.46 -19.63 5.73
CA PHE A 348 -7.18 -18.67 6.55
C PHE A 348 -8.56 -19.23 6.95
N LEU A 349 -9.36 -19.71 5.99
CA LEU A 349 -10.69 -20.26 6.26
C LEU A 349 -10.66 -21.43 7.25
N ILE A 350 -9.73 -22.37 7.07
CA ILE A 350 -9.54 -23.51 7.99
C ILE A 350 -9.16 -23.00 9.38
N SER A 351 -8.24 -22.04 9.47
CA SER A 351 -7.79 -21.47 10.75
C SER A 351 -8.94 -20.76 11.48
N THR A 352 -9.79 -20.04 10.75
CA THR A 352 -10.98 -19.37 11.31
C THR A 352 -11.96 -20.39 11.89
N VAL A 353 -12.25 -21.49 11.19
CA VAL A 353 -13.15 -22.55 11.70
C VAL A 353 -12.57 -23.20 12.96
N ILE A 354 -11.28 -23.51 12.97
CA ILE A 354 -10.60 -24.06 14.14
C ILE A 354 -10.68 -23.06 15.32
N SER A 355 -10.51 -21.77 15.06
CA SER A 355 -10.61 -20.75 16.11
C SER A 355 -12.01 -20.64 16.71
N ILE A 356 -13.06 -20.77 15.91
CA ILE A 356 -14.45 -20.76 16.37
C ILE A 356 -14.68 -21.92 17.36
N LEU A 357 -14.20 -23.12 17.02
CA LEU A 357 -14.24 -24.26 17.93
C LEU A 357 -13.48 -23.97 19.23
N GLY A 358 -12.31 -23.35 19.15
CA GLY A 358 -11.55 -22.93 20.32
C GLY A 358 -12.32 -21.98 21.23
N TYR A 359 -12.93 -20.93 20.69
CA TYR A 359 -13.74 -20.01 21.50
C TYR A 359 -14.93 -20.70 22.16
N ILE A 360 -15.62 -21.60 21.44
CA ILE A 360 -16.72 -22.40 22.02
C ILE A 360 -16.22 -23.26 23.19
N LEU A 361 -15.01 -23.82 23.09
CA LEU A 361 -14.41 -24.62 24.16
C LEU A 361 -14.12 -23.83 25.44
N LYS A 362 -14.02 -22.48 25.40
CA LYS A 362 -13.83 -21.67 26.62
C LYS A 362 -14.96 -21.86 27.62
N TRP A 363 -16.16 -22.25 27.17
CA TRP A 363 -17.28 -22.56 28.06
C TRP A 363 -16.89 -23.64 29.07
N TRP A 364 -16.38 -24.78 28.61
CA TRP A 364 -15.94 -25.85 29.51
C TRP A 364 -14.56 -25.59 30.10
N GLY A 365 -13.68 -24.87 29.39
CA GLY A 365 -12.34 -24.57 29.87
C GLY A 365 -12.32 -23.80 31.18
N PHE A 366 -13.26 -22.86 31.35
CA PHE A 366 -13.37 -22.05 32.57
C PHE A 366 -14.29 -22.64 33.64
N ASP A 367 -14.88 -23.82 33.44
CA ASP A 367 -15.84 -24.39 34.41
C ASP A 367 -15.13 -24.88 35.68
N ASN A 368 -15.47 -24.29 36.84
CA ASN A 368 -14.84 -24.64 38.12
C ASN A 368 -15.17 -26.06 38.58
N SER A 369 -16.41 -26.54 38.33
CA SER A 369 -16.83 -27.88 38.74
C SER A 369 -16.10 -28.96 37.95
N LEU A 370 -15.88 -28.72 36.66
CA LEU A 370 -15.15 -29.61 35.78
C LEU A 370 -13.65 -29.59 36.12
N ASN A 371 -13.08 -28.42 36.41
CA ASN A 371 -11.69 -28.31 36.88
C ASN A 371 -11.47 -29.06 38.20
N ALA A 372 -12.39 -28.95 39.17
CA ALA A 372 -12.31 -29.69 40.42
C ALA A 372 -12.34 -31.21 40.19
N ARG A 373 -13.25 -31.70 39.33
CA ARG A 373 -13.32 -33.11 38.94
C ARG A 373 -12.07 -33.58 38.19
N PHE A 374 -11.50 -32.72 37.33
CA PHE A 374 -10.28 -33.04 36.59
C PHE A 374 -9.08 -33.19 37.54
N ASN A 375 -8.94 -32.30 38.53
CA ASN A 375 -7.89 -32.39 39.55
C ASN A 375 -7.98 -33.68 40.39
N GLN A 376 -9.17 -34.25 40.57
CA GLN A 376 -9.37 -35.54 41.26
C GLN A 376 -9.08 -36.76 40.38
N SER A 377 -8.95 -36.60 39.06
CA SER A 377 -8.64 -37.70 38.14
C SER A 377 -7.16 -38.10 38.24
N ASN A 378 -6.84 -39.34 37.86
CA ASN A 378 -5.45 -39.82 37.79
C ASN A 378 -4.56 -38.89 36.94
N ILE A 379 -5.10 -38.34 35.84
CA ILE A 379 -4.39 -37.44 34.94
C ILE A 379 -4.12 -36.09 35.63
N GLY A 380 -5.13 -35.50 36.27
CA GLY A 380 -5.00 -34.22 36.97
C GLY A 380 -4.04 -34.30 38.15
N GLN A 381 -4.10 -35.37 38.95
CA GLN A 381 -3.14 -35.61 40.03
C GLN A 381 -1.71 -35.75 39.49
N SER A 382 -1.51 -36.51 38.40
CA SER A 382 -0.19 -36.67 37.77
C SER A 382 0.36 -35.33 37.26
N LEU A 383 -0.49 -34.49 36.65
CA LEU A 383 -0.12 -33.15 36.19
C LEU A 383 0.27 -32.24 37.36
N ASN A 384 -0.52 -32.23 38.44
CA ASN A 384 -0.22 -31.44 39.63
C ASN A 384 1.12 -31.86 40.24
N SER A 385 1.33 -33.16 40.44
CA SER A 385 2.60 -33.68 40.98
C SER A 385 3.79 -33.38 40.07
N PHE A 386 3.63 -33.51 38.75
CA PHE A 386 4.69 -33.19 37.79
C PHE A 386 5.08 -31.71 37.87
N VAL A 387 4.10 -30.80 37.77
CA VAL A 387 4.39 -29.36 37.79
C VAL A 387 4.91 -28.92 39.16
N ALA A 388 4.36 -29.45 40.26
CA ALA A 388 4.89 -29.22 41.60
C ALA A 388 6.37 -29.65 41.69
N SER A 389 6.75 -30.82 41.19
CA SER A 389 8.15 -31.29 41.22
C SER A 389 9.09 -30.41 40.38
N VAL A 390 8.59 -29.87 39.26
CA VAL A 390 9.35 -28.94 38.41
C VAL A 390 9.62 -27.65 39.19
N PHE A 391 8.61 -27.05 39.82
CA PHE A 391 8.81 -25.82 40.59
C PHE A 391 9.55 -26.05 41.91
N GLU A 392 9.40 -27.20 42.57
CA GLU A 392 10.23 -27.56 43.72
C GLU A 392 11.72 -27.58 43.35
N THR A 393 12.05 -28.03 42.14
CA THR A 393 13.42 -28.03 41.61
C THR A 393 13.87 -26.63 41.16
N LEU A 394 12.98 -25.84 40.57
CA LEU A 394 13.31 -24.52 40.00
C LEU A 394 13.31 -23.39 41.04
N ASN A 395 12.45 -23.45 42.06
CA ASN A 395 12.25 -22.38 43.03
C ASN A 395 13.56 -21.93 43.71
N PRO A 396 14.46 -22.83 44.18
CA PRO A 396 15.74 -22.40 44.75
C PRO A 396 16.59 -21.59 43.77
N PHE A 397 16.58 -21.95 42.48
CA PHE A 397 17.28 -21.18 41.45
C PHE A 397 16.57 -19.84 41.20
N LEU A 398 15.25 -19.82 41.08
CA LEU A 398 14.47 -18.60 40.89
C LEU A 398 14.68 -17.62 42.06
N GLU A 399 14.69 -18.09 43.30
CA GLU A 399 15.02 -17.30 44.48
C GLU A 399 16.45 -16.73 44.41
N SER A 400 17.43 -17.52 43.94
CA SER A 400 18.82 -17.06 43.83
C SER A 400 19.04 -15.90 42.85
N ILE A 401 18.10 -15.68 41.92
CA ILE A 401 18.16 -14.61 40.91
C ILE A 401 17.02 -13.58 41.06
N ASN A 402 16.33 -13.56 42.22
CA ASN A 402 15.17 -12.68 42.48
C ASN A 402 14.04 -12.82 41.45
N MET A 403 13.74 -14.06 41.04
CA MET A 403 12.65 -14.43 40.11
C MET A 403 11.59 -15.32 40.75
N SER A 404 11.40 -15.24 42.07
CA SER A 404 10.35 -15.97 42.79
C SER A 404 8.94 -15.64 42.28
N TRP A 405 8.74 -14.45 41.71
CA TRP A 405 7.52 -14.03 41.01
C TRP A 405 7.13 -14.91 39.82
N PHE A 406 8.01 -15.76 39.30
CA PHE A 406 7.72 -16.70 38.21
C PHE A 406 7.15 -18.05 38.70
N SER A 407 7.06 -18.26 40.01
CA SER A 407 6.63 -19.52 40.60
C SER A 407 5.13 -19.82 40.41
N LEU A 408 4.76 -21.09 40.62
CA LEU A 408 3.38 -21.57 40.67
C LEU A 408 3.17 -22.36 41.97
N ASP A 409 2.13 -21.99 42.73
CA ASP A 409 1.67 -22.81 43.83
C ASP A 409 0.62 -23.82 43.35
N MET A 410 0.89 -25.10 43.60
CA MET A 410 0.04 -26.24 43.22
C MET A 410 -0.70 -26.84 44.43
N SER A 411 -0.56 -26.27 45.62
CA SER A 411 -1.08 -26.81 46.89
C SER A 411 -2.60 -26.98 46.91
N GLN A 412 -3.34 -26.08 46.26
CA GLN A 412 -4.81 -26.08 46.19
C GLN A 412 -5.37 -26.68 44.88
N GLY A 413 -4.51 -27.27 44.04
CA GLY A 413 -4.86 -27.71 42.69
C GLY A 413 -4.86 -26.56 41.67
N ALA A 414 -4.93 -26.90 40.38
CA ALA A 414 -4.76 -25.94 39.28
C ALA A 414 -5.91 -25.92 38.27
N PRO A 415 -6.20 -24.78 37.63
CA PRO A 415 -7.29 -24.63 36.67
C PRO A 415 -6.89 -25.14 35.27
N TRP A 416 -6.41 -26.39 35.16
CA TRP A 416 -5.84 -26.94 33.93
C TRP A 416 -6.71 -26.82 32.68
N LEU A 417 -8.04 -26.89 32.84
CA LEU A 417 -8.95 -26.88 31.70
C LEU A 417 -8.99 -25.51 31.02
N MET A 418 -8.55 -24.43 31.68
CA MET A 418 -8.48 -23.12 31.02
C MET A 418 -7.52 -23.12 29.84
N PHE A 419 -6.54 -24.03 29.80
CA PHE A 419 -5.61 -24.18 28.67
C PHE A 419 -6.17 -25.01 27.50
N LEU A 420 -7.27 -25.75 27.69
CA LEU A 420 -7.89 -26.60 26.65
C LEU A 420 -8.30 -25.83 25.37
N PRO A 421 -8.87 -24.62 25.44
CA PRO A 421 -9.24 -23.83 24.26
C PRO A 421 -8.03 -23.34 23.44
N ILE A 422 -6.88 -23.16 24.08
CA ILE A 422 -5.73 -22.41 23.54
C ILE A 422 -5.22 -22.98 22.21
N PRO A 423 -4.96 -24.30 22.06
CA PRO A 423 -4.46 -24.87 20.81
C PRO A 423 -5.38 -24.63 19.60
N PHE A 424 -6.66 -24.35 19.84
CA PHE A 424 -7.66 -24.11 18.79
C PHE A 424 -7.91 -22.61 18.59
N MET A 425 -8.15 -21.84 19.67
CA MET A 425 -8.45 -20.40 19.55
C MET A 425 -7.27 -19.61 18.98
N ALA A 426 -6.04 -20.04 19.25
CA ALA A 426 -4.82 -19.42 18.74
C ALA A 426 -4.72 -19.43 17.20
N PHE A 427 -5.46 -20.31 16.51
CA PHE A 427 -5.53 -20.30 15.04
C PHE A 427 -6.14 -19.01 14.49
N GLY A 428 -6.96 -18.29 15.26
CA GLY A 428 -7.56 -17.03 14.82
C GLY A 428 -6.48 -15.96 14.61
N LEU A 429 -5.79 -15.57 15.68
CA LEU A 429 -4.69 -14.60 15.64
C LEU A 429 -3.47 -15.10 14.85
N GLY A 430 -3.07 -16.36 15.07
CA GLY A 430 -1.95 -16.95 14.36
C GLY A 430 -2.19 -17.00 12.86
N GLY A 431 -3.40 -17.38 12.44
CA GLY A 431 -3.82 -17.42 11.04
C GLY A 431 -3.86 -16.05 10.42
N LEU A 432 -4.45 -15.08 11.14
CA LEU A 432 -4.56 -13.70 10.72
C LEU A 432 -3.18 -13.10 10.41
N PHE A 433 -2.28 -13.02 11.40
CA PHE A 433 -1.03 -12.28 11.22
C PHE A 433 -0.02 -13.02 10.31
N THR A 434 -0.08 -14.34 10.25
CA THR A 434 0.80 -15.12 9.36
C THR A 434 0.42 -14.98 7.89
N LEU A 435 -0.89 -14.95 7.59
CA LEU A 435 -1.37 -14.99 6.22
C LEU A 435 -1.65 -13.60 5.66
N MET A 436 -2.30 -12.71 6.41
CA MET A 436 -2.81 -11.45 5.88
C MET A 436 -1.71 -10.56 5.32
N MET A 437 -0.58 -10.43 6.00
CA MET A 437 0.57 -9.65 5.52
C MET A 437 1.09 -10.18 4.18
N SER A 438 1.15 -11.50 4.04
CA SER A 438 1.58 -12.14 2.80
C SER A 438 0.53 -12.03 1.68
N MET A 439 -0.75 -11.91 2.02
CA MET A 439 -1.86 -11.72 1.07
C MET A 439 -1.96 -10.26 0.61
N THR A 440 -1.65 -9.29 1.48
CA THR A 440 -1.55 -7.86 1.09
C THR A 440 -0.53 -7.67 -0.02
N ALA A 441 0.61 -8.37 0.05
CA ALA A 441 1.61 -8.33 -1.01
C ALA A 441 1.09 -8.94 -2.32
N ASP A 442 0.26 -9.99 -2.27
CA ASP A 442 -0.37 -10.57 -3.47
C ASP A 442 -1.34 -9.56 -4.11
N VAL A 443 -2.01 -8.73 -3.30
CA VAL A 443 -2.84 -7.62 -3.79
C VAL A 443 -1.99 -6.50 -4.38
N CYS A 444 -0.81 -6.22 -3.83
CA CYS A 444 0.13 -5.27 -4.42
C CYS A 444 0.65 -5.76 -5.78
N ASP A 445 0.88 -7.06 -5.95
CA ASP A 445 1.25 -7.67 -7.22
C ASP A 445 0.09 -7.52 -8.24
N LEU A 446 -1.17 -7.68 -7.81
CA LEU A 446 -2.35 -7.41 -8.65
C LEU A 446 -2.44 -5.93 -9.06
N ASP A 447 -2.23 -5.00 -8.12
CA ASP A 447 -2.25 -3.56 -8.39
C ASP A 447 -1.14 -3.15 -9.36
N GLU A 448 0.07 -3.71 -9.24
CA GLU A 448 1.16 -3.51 -10.20
C GLU A 448 0.77 -4.03 -11.60
N LEU A 449 -0.01 -5.11 -11.66
CA LEU A 449 -0.48 -5.68 -12.93
C LEU A 449 -1.55 -4.79 -13.60
N GLU A 450 -2.51 -4.27 -12.83
CA GLU A 450 -3.65 -3.48 -13.32
C GLU A 450 -3.30 -2.01 -13.56
N ASN A 451 -2.48 -1.41 -12.67
CA ASN A 451 -2.23 0.03 -12.61
C ASN A 451 -0.76 0.43 -12.89
N GLY A 452 0.17 -0.52 -12.99
CA GLY A 452 1.57 -0.24 -13.32
C GLY A 452 2.41 0.25 -12.14
N LEU A 453 3.47 1.01 -12.43
CA LEU A 453 4.40 1.58 -11.44
C LEU A 453 4.02 3.02 -11.07
N PRO A 454 4.40 3.54 -9.88
CA PRO A 454 5.17 2.87 -8.83
C PRO A 454 4.32 1.92 -7.97
N ARG A 455 4.95 0.83 -7.52
CA ARG A 455 4.34 -0.18 -6.63
C ARG A 455 4.00 0.46 -5.28
N LYS A 456 2.72 0.45 -4.90
CA LYS A 456 2.17 1.19 -3.73
C LYS A 456 2.19 0.40 -2.41
N GLU A 457 3.19 -0.44 -2.17
CA GLU A 457 3.18 -1.38 -1.02
C GLU A 457 3.10 -0.70 0.35
N GLY A 458 3.80 0.42 0.55
CA GLY A 458 3.74 1.16 1.80
C GLY A 458 2.36 1.77 2.02
N THR A 459 1.69 2.23 0.96
CA THR A 459 0.30 2.72 1.02
C THR A 459 -0.68 1.61 1.39
N PHE A 460 -0.61 0.44 0.74
CA PHE A 460 -1.42 -0.72 1.10
C PHE A 460 -1.19 -1.15 2.55
N GLY A 461 0.08 -1.25 2.97
CA GLY A 461 0.45 -1.57 4.34
C GLY A 461 -0.08 -0.55 5.35
N ALA A 462 0.03 0.74 5.05
CA ALA A 462 -0.43 1.79 5.96
C ALA A 462 -1.95 1.81 6.12
N ILE A 463 -2.72 1.64 5.04
CA ILE A 463 -4.19 1.59 5.15
C ILE A 463 -4.64 0.35 5.92
N TYR A 464 -3.98 -0.79 5.68
CA TYR A 464 -4.24 -2.02 6.41
C TYR A 464 -4.06 -1.82 7.93
N TRP A 465 -2.92 -1.26 8.35
CA TRP A 465 -2.63 -1.01 9.76
C TRP A 465 -3.48 0.11 10.36
N TRP A 466 -3.83 1.12 9.56
CA TRP A 466 -4.78 2.15 9.96
C TRP A 466 -6.13 1.54 10.34
N MET A 467 -6.69 0.63 9.53
CA MET A 467 -7.94 -0.07 9.84
C MET A 467 -7.83 -0.92 11.09
N VAL A 468 -6.68 -1.59 11.31
CA VAL A 468 -6.41 -2.35 12.52
C VAL A 468 -6.43 -1.44 13.76
N LYS A 469 -5.76 -0.29 13.71
CA LYS A 469 -5.67 0.67 14.83
C LYS A 469 -7.01 1.33 15.16
N VAL A 470 -7.76 1.76 14.14
CA VAL A 470 -9.14 2.25 14.32
C VAL A 470 -10.01 1.18 14.98
N GLY A 471 -9.85 -0.07 14.52
CA GLY A 471 -10.45 -1.23 15.14
C GLY A 471 -10.14 -1.34 16.62
N GLN A 472 -8.87 -1.28 17.01
CA GLN A 472 -8.45 -1.38 18.42
C GLN A 472 -9.08 -0.30 19.30
N ALA A 473 -9.15 0.94 18.80
CA ALA A 473 -9.80 2.03 19.52
C ALA A 473 -11.30 1.75 19.74
N LEU A 474 -11.99 1.24 18.71
CA LEU A 474 -13.38 0.82 18.83
C LEU A 474 -13.54 -0.38 19.75
N ALA A 475 -12.64 -1.36 19.68
CA ALA A 475 -12.65 -2.55 20.51
C ALA A 475 -12.59 -2.18 21.99
N LEU A 476 -11.69 -1.27 22.37
CA LEU A 476 -11.56 -0.80 23.76
C LEU A 476 -12.86 -0.17 24.29
N VAL A 477 -13.51 0.68 23.48
CA VAL A 477 -14.79 1.30 23.85
C VAL A 477 -15.90 0.25 23.97
N LEU A 478 -15.97 -0.68 23.01
CA LEU A 478 -16.97 -1.75 23.00
C LEU A 478 -16.77 -2.72 24.18
N SER A 479 -15.53 -2.99 24.59
CA SER A 479 -15.23 -3.77 25.78
C SER A 479 -15.81 -3.14 27.04
N GLY A 480 -15.59 -1.84 27.25
CA GLY A 480 -16.18 -1.11 28.38
C GLY A 480 -17.71 -1.17 28.37
N ALA A 481 -18.32 -0.97 27.20
CA ALA A 481 -19.77 -1.09 27.03
C ALA A 481 -20.28 -2.50 27.35
N ILE A 482 -19.56 -3.56 26.95
CA ILE A 482 -19.90 -4.95 27.28
C ILE A 482 -19.83 -5.16 28.80
N LEU A 483 -18.79 -4.69 29.47
CA LEU A 483 -18.67 -4.79 30.94
C LEU A 483 -19.87 -4.12 31.65
N THR A 484 -20.27 -2.93 31.20
CA THR A 484 -21.45 -2.24 31.73
C THR A 484 -22.74 -3.01 31.46
N LEU A 485 -22.93 -3.56 30.24
CA LEU A 485 -24.12 -4.32 29.87
C LEU A 485 -24.23 -5.66 30.63
N VAL A 486 -23.09 -6.28 30.92
CA VAL A 486 -23.01 -7.50 31.73
C VAL A 486 -23.29 -7.21 33.20
N GLY A 487 -23.05 -5.97 33.64
CA GLY A 487 -23.20 -5.53 35.04
C GLY A 487 -21.99 -5.90 35.90
N PHE A 488 -20.79 -5.87 35.31
CA PHE A 488 -19.53 -6.15 36.01
C PHE A 488 -19.09 -4.92 36.83
N ASP A 489 -18.77 -5.13 38.11
CA ASP A 489 -18.30 -4.08 39.02
C ASP A 489 -16.88 -4.38 39.53
N GLU A 490 -15.86 -3.74 38.97
CA GLU A 490 -14.46 -3.96 39.34
C GLU A 490 -14.15 -3.72 40.83
N GLY A 491 -14.94 -2.89 41.51
CA GLY A 491 -14.77 -2.58 42.93
C GLY A 491 -15.43 -3.58 43.88
N ALA A 492 -16.25 -4.51 43.37
CA ALA A 492 -16.92 -5.49 44.20
C ALA A 492 -15.98 -6.61 44.63
N VAL A 493 -16.02 -6.99 45.91
CA VAL A 493 -15.22 -8.13 46.45
C VAL A 493 -15.60 -9.46 45.78
N SER A 494 -16.85 -9.62 45.35
CA SER A 494 -17.32 -10.78 44.60
C SER A 494 -18.43 -10.41 43.63
N GLN A 495 -18.52 -11.12 42.51
CA GLN A 495 -19.53 -10.90 41.46
C GLN A 495 -20.68 -11.90 41.57
N THR A 496 -21.86 -11.55 41.07
CA THR A 496 -22.96 -12.52 40.97
C THR A 496 -22.65 -13.60 39.93
N LEU A 497 -23.14 -14.83 40.16
CA LEU A 497 -23.00 -15.93 39.20
C LEU A 497 -23.62 -15.57 37.84
N GLU A 498 -24.71 -14.80 37.83
CA GLU A 498 -25.35 -14.33 36.60
C GLU A 498 -24.43 -13.36 35.83
N THR A 499 -23.85 -12.37 36.50
CA THR A 499 -22.86 -11.44 35.92
C THR A 499 -21.71 -12.22 35.29
N MET A 500 -21.14 -13.19 36.02
CA MET A 500 -20.02 -13.97 35.50
C MET A 500 -20.40 -14.89 34.34
N ASN A 501 -21.60 -15.47 34.34
CA ASN A 501 -22.09 -16.24 33.21
C ASN A 501 -22.31 -15.37 31.97
N ARG A 502 -22.88 -14.17 32.13
CA ARG A 502 -23.01 -13.21 31.03
C ARG A 502 -21.65 -12.76 30.50
N LEU A 503 -20.66 -12.54 31.37
CA LEU A 503 -19.28 -12.20 30.98
C LEU A 503 -18.64 -13.31 30.14
N ARG A 504 -18.79 -14.57 30.57
CA ARG A 504 -18.31 -15.75 29.82
C ARG A 504 -19.03 -15.92 28.49
N ILE A 505 -20.33 -15.65 28.43
CA ILE A 505 -21.09 -15.69 27.17
C ILE A 505 -20.57 -14.62 26.20
N ALA A 506 -20.33 -13.40 26.67
CA ALA A 506 -19.77 -12.33 25.84
C ALA A 506 -18.36 -12.68 25.31
N ASP A 507 -17.51 -13.26 26.17
CA ASP A 507 -16.17 -13.75 25.85
C ASP A 507 -16.14 -14.81 24.72
N ILE A 508 -17.24 -15.53 24.51
CA ILE A 508 -17.38 -16.58 23.50
C ILE A 508 -18.11 -16.08 22.25
N ILE A 509 -19.27 -15.43 22.42
CA ILE A 509 -20.13 -15.05 21.30
C ILE A 509 -19.48 -13.95 20.45
N VAL A 510 -18.79 -12.99 21.07
CA VAL A 510 -18.17 -11.88 20.33
C VAL A 510 -17.13 -12.39 19.32
N PRO A 511 -16.10 -13.18 19.71
CA PRO A 511 -15.12 -13.67 18.74
C PRO A 511 -15.70 -14.68 17.75
N VAL A 512 -16.64 -15.54 18.18
CA VAL A 512 -17.28 -16.52 17.28
C VAL A 512 -18.07 -15.81 16.18
N SER A 513 -18.87 -14.80 16.54
CA SER A 513 -19.67 -14.06 15.58
C SER A 513 -18.81 -13.27 14.59
N THR A 514 -17.80 -12.54 15.06
CA THR A 514 -16.92 -11.78 14.15
C THR A 514 -16.08 -12.71 13.27
N ALA A 515 -15.59 -13.84 13.80
CA ALA A 515 -14.89 -14.85 13.02
C ALA A 515 -15.80 -15.49 11.95
N ALA A 516 -17.06 -15.77 12.27
CA ALA A 516 -18.03 -16.30 11.30
C ALA A 516 -18.31 -15.31 10.16
N VAL A 517 -18.45 -14.01 10.47
CA VAL A 517 -18.60 -12.98 9.44
C VAL A 517 -17.32 -12.87 8.59
N ALA A 518 -16.14 -12.91 9.21
CA ALA A 518 -14.86 -12.89 8.50
C ALA A 518 -14.70 -14.09 7.56
N PHE A 519 -15.15 -15.27 7.98
CA PHE A 519 -15.19 -16.47 7.14
C PHE A 519 -16.05 -16.23 5.89
N ILE A 520 -17.25 -15.66 6.04
CA ILE A 520 -18.15 -15.37 4.90
C ILE A 520 -17.50 -14.37 3.93
N VAL A 521 -16.84 -13.33 4.44
CA VAL A 521 -16.12 -12.34 3.62
C VAL A 521 -15.00 -13.00 2.82
N MET A 522 -14.17 -13.83 3.47
CA MET A 522 -13.04 -14.50 2.82
C MET A 522 -13.43 -15.70 1.96
N TRP A 523 -14.61 -16.27 2.19
CA TRP A 523 -15.17 -17.30 1.32
C TRP A 523 -15.35 -16.78 -0.11
N ARG A 524 -15.68 -15.49 -0.27
CA ARG A 524 -15.81 -14.83 -1.58
C ARG A 524 -14.53 -14.11 -2.02
N TYR A 525 -13.36 -14.45 -1.49
CA TYR A 525 -12.10 -13.80 -1.86
C TYR A 525 -11.58 -14.31 -3.22
N ASP A 526 -11.21 -13.37 -4.10
CA ASP A 526 -11.03 -13.63 -5.55
C ASP A 526 -9.58 -14.01 -5.92
N LEU A 527 -8.61 -13.82 -5.02
CA LEU A 527 -7.20 -14.17 -5.26
C LEU A 527 -6.87 -15.54 -4.66
N ASP A 528 -7.02 -16.58 -5.46
CA ASP A 528 -6.55 -17.92 -5.14
C ASP A 528 -5.10 -18.15 -5.60
N GLU A 529 -4.54 -19.30 -5.23
CA GLU A 529 -3.14 -19.64 -5.53
C GLU A 529 -2.86 -19.68 -7.03
N LYS A 530 -3.82 -20.10 -7.85
CA LYS A 530 -3.68 -20.15 -9.30
C LYS A 530 -3.58 -18.74 -9.85
N ARG A 531 -4.51 -17.86 -9.47
CA ARG A 531 -4.56 -16.48 -9.94
C ARG A 531 -3.31 -15.68 -9.54
N VAL A 532 -2.82 -15.83 -8.31
CA VAL A 532 -1.61 -15.12 -7.88
C VAL A 532 -0.37 -15.57 -8.66
N ARG A 533 -0.27 -16.86 -9.02
CA ARG A 533 0.82 -17.36 -9.85
C ARG A 533 0.74 -16.84 -11.29
N GLU A 534 -0.46 -16.74 -11.87
CA GLU A 534 -0.66 -16.12 -13.19
C GLU A 534 -0.19 -14.67 -13.19
N ILE A 535 -0.57 -13.89 -12.16
CA ILE A 535 -0.12 -12.50 -11.99
C ILE A 535 1.41 -12.43 -11.91
N GLY A 536 2.04 -13.26 -11.08
CA GLY A 536 3.49 -13.28 -10.95
C GLY A 536 4.22 -13.65 -12.24
N ALA A 537 3.70 -14.61 -13.01
CA ALA A 537 4.26 -14.98 -14.31
C ALA A 537 4.14 -13.83 -15.32
N GLU A 538 3.01 -13.13 -15.34
CA GLU A 538 2.77 -11.99 -16.22
C GLU A 538 3.68 -10.81 -15.87
N LEU A 539 3.84 -10.48 -14.59
CA LEU A 539 4.79 -9.47 -14.13
C LEU A 539 6.24 -9.84 -14.47
N LYS A 540 6.61 -11.12 -14.38
CA LYS A 540 7.96 -11.57 -14.76
C LYS A 540 8.19 -11.44 -16.26
N LYS A 541 7.20 -11.76 -17.10
CA LYS A 541 7.25 -11.50 -18.55
C LYS A 541 7.43 -10.01 -18.83
N ARG A 542 6.64 -9.15 -18.18
CA ARG A 542 6.77 -7.68 -18.29
C ARG A 542 8.17 -7.17 -17.91
N LYS A 543 8.78 -7.74 -16.86
CA LYS A 543 10.12 -7.36 -16.38
C LYS A 543 11.27 -7.93 -17.21
N ALA A 544 11.03 -8.97 -18.00
CA ALA A 544 12.04 -9.60 -18.85
C ALA A 544 12.23 -8.88 -20.20
N LEU A 545 11.29 -8.00 -20.57
CA LEU A 545 11.39 -7.18 -21.77
C LEU A 545 12.36 -6.00 -21.53
N PRO A 546 13.26 -5.68 -22.49
CA PRO A 546 14.22 -4.58 -22.34
C PRO A 546 13.48 -3.24 -22.18
N LYS A 547 13.86 -2.44 -21.17
CA LYS A 547 13.39 -1.06 -21.01
C LYS A 547 13.86 -0.23 -22.21
N ARG A 548 12.99 -0.02 -23.21
CA ARG A 548 13.17 1.04 -24.21
C ARG A 548 12.70 2.36 -23.59
N THR A 549 13.62 3.31 -23.47
CA THR A 549 13.36 4.71 -23.13
C THR A 549 12.35 5.30 -24.10
N SER A 550 11.29 5.93 -23.60
CA SER A 550 10.34 6.68 -24.41
C SER A 550 10.77 8.13 -24.59
N SER A 551 10.37 8.74 -25.71
CA SER A 551 10.37 10.20 -25.88
C SER A 551 9.40 10.81 -24.86
N SER A 552 9.92 11.35 -23.77
CA SER A 552 9.20 12.41 -23.07
C SER A 552 9.35 13.67 -23.92
N TYR A 553 8.27 14.10 -24.59
CA TYR A 553 8.20 15.39 -25.27
C TYR A 553 8.76 16.48 -24.33
N HIS A 554 9.91 17.09 -24.66
CA HIS A 554 10.59 18.01 -23.76
C HIS A 554 9.73 19.27 -23.56
N ALA A 555 9.19 19.43 -22.34
CA ALA A 555 8.33 20.55 -21.96
C ALA A 555 9.12 21.86 -21.76
N GLN A 556 8.52 22.99 -22.17
CA GLN A 556 8.91 24.41 -21.98
C GLN A 556 9.57 25.15 -23.16
N ASN A 557 9.43 24.71 -24.41
CA ASN A 557 10.03 25.42 -25.54
C ASN A 557 9.23 26.69 -25.93
N LEU A 558 7.89 26.70 -25.86
CA LEU A 558 7.12 27.82 -26.43
C LEU A 558 7.32 29.14 -25.68
N LEU A 559 7.34 29.09 -24.34
CA LEU A 559 7.53 30.27 -23.49
C LEU A 559 8.98 30.79 -23.52
N SER A 560 9.96 29.95 -23.91
CA SER A 560 11.32 30.42 -24.19
C SER A 560 11.47 31.01 -25.60
N LEU A 561 10.62 30.62 -26.54
CA LEU A 561 10.66 31.06 -27.95
C LEU A 561 9.83 32.32 -28.22
N THR A 562 8.90 32.70 -27.32
CA THR A 562 7.97 33.82 -27.53
C THR A 562 7.76 34.64 -26.25
N SER A 563 7.63 35.96 -26.40
CA SER A 563 7.35 36.92 -25.31
C SER A 563 5.88 37.36 -25.24
N LEU A 564 4.99 36.64 -25.92
CA LEU A 564 3.58 37.02 -26.10
C LEU A 564 2.73 36.73 -24.84
N GLN A 565 1.93 37.72 -24.44
CA GLN A 565 0.85 37.51 -23.47
C GLN A 565 -0.26 36.69 -24.13
N MET A 566 -0.35 35.41 -23.77
CA MET A 566 -1.36 34.50 -24.30
C MET A 566 -2.71 34.76 -23.61
N ALA A 567 -3.76 34.93 -24.41
CA ALA A 567 -5.14 35.06 -23.96
C ALA A 567 -6.04 34.06 -24.72
N PRO A 568 -7.19 33.66 -24.14
CA PRO A 568 -8.20 32.93 -24.89
C PRO A 568 -8.71 33.80 -26.05
N ASP A 569 -8.98 33.20 -27.21
CA ASP A 569 -9.53 33.92 -28.35
C ASP A 569 -10.94 33.45 -28.64
N PHE A 570 -11.90 34.17 -28.07
CA PHE A 570 -13.33 33.89 -28.22
C PHE A 570 -13.86 34.06 -29.65
N LYS A 571 -13.02 34.46 -30.63
CA LYS A 571 -13.35 34.31 -32.05
C LYS A 571 -13.49 32.84 -32.46
N TYR A 572 -12.64 31.97 -31.91
CA TYR A 572 -12.58 30.55 -32.26
C TYR A 572 -12.95 29.64 -31.08
N ASP A 573 -12.60 30.04 -29.86
CA ASP A 573 -12.85 29.27 -28.66
C ASP A 573 -14.27 29.50 -28.14
N ILE A 574 -14.94 28.42 -27.75
CA ILE A 574 -16.25 28.50 -27.09
C ILE A 574 -16.02 28.84 -25.60
N ASP A 575 -16.77 29.81 -25.08
CA ASP A 575 -16.84 30.01 -23.64
C ASP A 575 -17.68 28.89 -22.98
N PHE A 576 -17.00 28.06 -22.19
CA PHE A 576 -17.59 26.93 -21.49
C PHE A 576 -18.04 27.27 -20.06
N SER A 577 -17.81 28.50 -19.57
CA SER A 577 -18.05 28.89 -18.17
C SER A 577 -19.51 28.71 -17.71
N SER A 578 -20.46 28.80 -18.65
CA SER A 578 -21.90 28.71 -18.40
C SER A 578 -22.53 27.37 -18.82
N LYS A 579 -21.74 26.40 -19.31
CA LYS A 579 -22.26 25.15 -19.89
C LYS A 579 -22.27 24.00 -18.89
N SER A 580 -23.35 23.21 -18.89
CA SER A 580 -23.44 21.99 -18.09
C SER A 580 -22.64 20.85 -18.70
N MET A 581 -22.43 19.77 -17.95
CA MET A 581 -21.76 18.57 -18.48
C MET A 581 -22.54 17.94 -19.64
N ASP A 582 -23.87 17.97 -19.60
CA ASP A 582 -24.71 17.44 -20.68
C ASP A 582 -24.60 18.29 -21.95
N ASP A 583 -24.47 19.62 -21.80
CA ASP A 583 -24.17 20.52 -22.91
C ASP A 583 -22.81 20.21 -23.53
N MET A 584 -21.80 19.91 -22.68
CA MET A 584 -20.45 19.56 -23.13
C MET A 584 -20.43 18.26 -23.93
N THR A 585 -21.08 17.22 -23.43
CA THR A 585 -21.22 15.94 -24.12
C THR A 585 -21.96 16.10 -25.44
N SER A 586 -23.02 16.91 -25.46
CA SER A 586 -23.78 17.21 -26.69
C SER A 586 -22.93 17.97 -27.71
N LEU A 587 -22.16 18.97 -27.27
CA LEU A 587 -21.23 19.71 -28.13
C LEU A 587 -20.10 18.83 -28.67
N PHE A 588 -19.53 17.98 -27.82
CA PHE A 588 -18.52 17.01 -28.22
C PHE A 588 -19.07 16.08 -29.31
N SER A 589 -20.23 15.46 -29.06
CA SER A 589 -20.90 14.57 -30.00
C SER A 589 -21.20 15.26 -31.33
N ASN A 590 -21.79 16.47 -31.29
CA ASN A 590 -22.05 17.27 -32.48
C ASN A 590 -20.77 17.61 -33.25
N THR A 591 -19.67 17.91 -32.55
CA THR A 591 -18.37 18.21 -33.18
C THR A 591 -17.78 16.97 -33.82
N LEU A 592 -17.83 15.82 -33.15
CA LEU A 592 -17.36 14.54 -33.68
C LEU A 592 -18.15 14.14 -34.94
N HIS A 593 -19.48 14.29 -34.93
CA HIS A 593 -20.35 13.98 -36.06
C HIS A 593 -20.22 14.93 -37.26
N LYS A 594 -19.67 16.13 -37.09
CA LYS A 594 -19.31 17.00 -38.22
C LYS A 594 -18.11 16.46 -39.01
N GLY A 595 -17.33 15.57 -38.40
CA GLY A 595 -16.14 14.96 -38.99
C GLY A 595 -14.87 15.78 -38.72
N MET A 596 -13.77 15.06 -38.52
CA MET A 596 -12.41 15.59 -38.38
C MET A 596 -11.70 15.54 -39.74
N HIS A 597 -10.65 16.36 -39.90
CA HIS A 597 -9.75 16.23 -41.04
C HIS A 597 -9.08 14.85 -41.03
N GLY A 598 -8.31 14.54 -39.98
CA GLY A 598 -7.59 13.28 -39.84
C GLY A 598 -7.52 12.75 -38.40
N LEU A 599 -7.20 11.47 -38.26
CA LEU A 599 -7.05 10.79 -36.97
C LEU A 599 -5.79 9.92 -36.97
N CYS A 600 -5.01 9.98 -35.89
CA CYS A 600 -3.91 9.05 -35.65
C CYS A 600 -4.50 7.68 -35.25
N PHE A 601 -4.27 6.68 -36.09
CA PHE A 601 -4.87 5.37 -35.93
C PHE A 601 -4.08 4.53 -34.92
N SER A 602 -4.80 4.06 -33.89
CA SER A 602 -4.31 3.17 -32.85
C SER A 602 -4.76 1.74 -33.15
N PRO A 603 -3.90 0.85 -33.69
CA PRO A 603 -4.33 -0.46 -34.15
C PRO A 603 -4.31 -1.54 -33.06
N TYR A 604 -3.62 -1.33 -31.93
CA TYR A 604 -3.34 -2.40 -30.96
C TYR A 604 -4.50 -2.62 -29.98
N GLU A 605 -4.89 -3.88 -29.78
CA GLU A 605 -5.92 -4.32 -28.83
C GLU A 605 -5.38 -4.53 -27.42
N GLU A 606 -6.29 -4.69 -26.45
CA GLU A 606 -5.89 -5.00 -25.09
C GLU A 606 -5.12 -6.32 -25.04
N GLY A 607 -3.87 -6.24 -24.56
CA GLY A 607 -2.97 -7.39 -24.49
C GLY A 607 -1.95 -7.48 -25.63
N GLN A 608 -2.05 -6.61 -26.65
CA GLN A 608 -1.04 -6.47 -27.71
C GLN A 608 -0.03 -5.34 -27.40
N ASP A 609 1.18 -5.46 -27.92
CA ASP A 609 2.27 -4.47 -27.87
C ASP A 609 2.86 -4.20 -29.27
N ILE A 610 3.78 -3.25 -29.42
CA ILE A 610 4.35 -2.79 -30.72
C ILE A 610 4.98 -3.93 -31.54
N GLU A 611 5.44 -5.00 -30.88
CA GLU A 611 6.10 -6.14 -31.53
C GLU A 611 5.12 -7.22 -31.98
N ASP A 612 3.85 -7.15 -31.58
CA ASP A 612 2.84 -8.13 -31.98
C ASP A 612 2.37 -7.89 -33.41
N VAL A 613 2.16 -9.00 -34.14
CA VAL A 613 1.69 -8.94 -35.52
C VAL A 613 0.19 -8.67 -35.55
N LEU A 614 -0.18 -7.59 -36.23
CA LEU A 614 -1.56 -7.14 -36.39
C LEU A 614 -2.29 -7.97 -37.46
N SER A 615 -3.53 -8.37 -37.17
CA SER A 615 -4.40 -9.05 -38.15
C SER A 615 -5.07 -8.05 -39.10
N GLU A 616 -5.48 -8.47 -40.29
CA GLU A 616 -6.25 -7.59 -41.19
C GLU A 616 -7.67 -7.34 -40.60
N GLU A 617 -8.26 -8.37 -39.98
CA GLU A 617 -9.60 -8.33 -39.42
C GLU A 617 -9.76 -7.29 -38.31
N GLN A 618 -8.79 -7.16 -37.41
CA GLN A 618 -8.85 -6.14 -36.36
C GLN A 618 -8.75 -4.72 -36.93
N ILE A 619 -7.96 -4.54 -38.00
CA ILE A 619 -7.80 -3.24 -38.65
C ILE A 619 -9.11 -2.86 -39.36
N ILE A 620 -9.74 -3.80 -40.07
CA ILE A 620 -11.08 -3.61 -40.67
C ILE A 620 -12.08 -3.16 -39.61
N ARG A 621 -12.15 -3.91 -38.49
CA ARG A 621 -13.09 -3.61 -37.40
C ARG A 621 -12.90 -2.18 -36.86
N ARG A 622 -11.66 -1.79 -36.58
CA ARG A 622 -11.35 -0.45 -36.04
C ARG A 622 -11.51 0.67 -37.07
N VAL A 623 -11.19 0.42 -38.34
CA VAL A 623 -11.45 1.40 -39.42
C VAL A 623 -12.95 1.64 -39.58
N ASP A 624 -13.79 0.59 -39.50
CA ASP A 624 -15.25 0.71 -39.58
C ASP A 624 -15.86 1.57 -38.48
N ILE A 625 -15.22 1.63 -37.31
CA ILE A 625 -15.64 2.47 -36.18
C ILE A 625 -15.30 3.94 -36.46
N VAL A 626 -14.10 4.23 -36.98
CA VAL A 626 -13.62 5.61 -37.12
C VAL A 626 -14.02 6.26 -38.44
N LYS A 627 -14.28 5.48 -39.50
CA LYS A 627 -14.61 5.99 -40.85
C LYS A 627 -15.74 7.03 -40.91
N PRO A 628 -16.80 7.02 -40.07
CA PRO A 628 -17.85 8.03 -40.16
C PRO A 628 -17.40 9.42 -39.66
N TYR A 629 -16.25 9.49 -38.99
CA TYR A 629 -15.83 10.65 -38.21
C TYR A 629 -14.56 11.31 -38.73
N THR A 630 -13.94 10.79 -39.79
CA THR A 630 -12.70 11.33 -40.32
C THR A 630 -12.56 11.07 -41.82
N ASN A 631 -11.77 11.91 -42.51
CA ASN A 631 -11.46 11.74 -43.93
C ASN A 631 -10.06 11.14 -44.15
N TRP A 632 -9.19 11.18 -43.14
CA TRP A 632 -7.81 10.74 -43.22
C TRP A 632 -7.43 9.85 -42.04
N LEU A 633 -6.67 8.79 -42.32
CA LEU A 633 -6.01 7.99 -41.29
C LEU A 633 -4.50 8.12 -41.39
N ARG A 634 -3.86 8.28 -40.24
CA ARG A 634 -2.40 8.27 -40.11
C ARG A 634 -1.93 6.99 -39.42
N SER A 635 -0.93 6.33 -40.00
CA SER A 635 -0.23 5.19 -39.41
C SER A 635 1.25 5.53 -39.14
N PHE A 636 1.85 4.83 -38.17
CA PHE A 636 3.21 5.12 -37.68
C PHE A 636 4.28 4.16 -38.22
N SER A 637 3.86 2.97 -38.64
CA SER A 637 4.69 1.91 -39.20
C SER A 637 4.02 1.36 -40.47
N CYS A 638 4.80 0.71 -41.32
CA CYS A 638 4.37 -0.03 -42.49
C CYS A 638 4.64 -1.54 -42.36
N THR A 639 5.02 -2.04 -41.19
CA THR A 639 5.34 -3.47 -40.99
C THR A 639 4.57 -4.08 -39.81
N GLY A 640 4.67 -5.40 -39.64
CA GLY A 640 4.03 -6.11 -38.52
C GLY A 640 2.50 -6.08 -38.58
N GLY A 641 1.92 -5.97 -39.78
CA GLY A 641 0.48 -5.82 -40.01
C GLY A 641 -0.01 -4.37 -40.00
N ASN A 642 0.86 -3.38 -39.75
CA ASN A 642 0.50 -1.96 -39.93
C ASN A 642 0.28 -1.61 -41.41
N GLU A 643 0.85 -2.38 -42.36
CA GLU A 643 0.60 -2.25 -43.80
C GLU A 643 -0.88 -2.40 -44.18
N TYR A 644 -1.68 -3.11 -43.37
CA TYR A 644 -3.11 -3.24 -43.61
C TYR A 644 -3.86 -1.92 -43.40
N ILE A 645 -3.34 -1.01 -42.57
CA ILE A 645 -4.01 0.27 -42.26
C ILE A 645 -4.25 1.10 -43.53
N PRO A 646 -3.23 1.48 -44.31
CA PRO A 646 -3.44 2.24 -45.54
C PRO A 646 -4.27 1.47 -46.60
N GLN A 647 -4.13 0.14 -46.67
CA GLN A 647 -4.89 -0.70 -47.61
C GLN A 647 -6.39 -0.71 -47.29
N VAL A 648 -6.74 -0.95 -46.02
CA VAL A 648 -8.13 -0.95 -45.52
C VAL A 648 -8.72 0.46 -45.62
N ALA A 649 -7.97 1.49 -45.21
CA ALA A 649 -8.40 2.88 -45.30
C ALA A 649 -8.78 3.28 -46.73
N LYS A 650 -7.96 2.95 -47.72
CA LYS A 650 -8.29 3.19 -49.13
C LYS A 650 -9.52 2.45 -49.62
N ARG A 651 -9.68 1.17 -49.25
CA ARG A 651 -10.90 0.41 -49.58
C ARG A 651 -12.15 1.02 -48.95
N ALA A 652 -12.01 1.64 -47.77
CA ALA A 652 -13.07 2.36 -47.09
C ALA A 652 -13.31 3.79 -47.62
N GLY A 653 -12.55 4.25 -48.63
CA GLY A 653 -12.68 5.58 -49.22
C GLY A 653 -11.98 6.70 -48.45
N LEU A 654 -11.15 6.36 -47.46
CA LEU A 654 -10.37 7.32 -46.67
C LEU A 654 -9.03 7.62 -47.35
N LYS A 655 -8.49 8.82 -47.09
CA LYS A 655 -7.12 9.17 -47.44
C LYS A 655 -6.14 8.74 -46.34
N THR A 656 -4.86 8.69 -46.67
CA THR A 656 -3.85 7.98 -45.88
C THR A 656 -2.54 8.75 -45.78
N MET A 657 -2.08 8.93 -44.54
CA MET A 657 -0.73 9.36 -44.22
C MET A 657 0.02 8.16 -43.62
N ALA A 658 0.81 7.47 -44.44
CA ALA A 658 1.48 6.23 -44.04
C ALA A 658 2.92 6.53 -43.61
N GLY A 659 3.28 6.13 -42.39
CA GLY A 659 4.61 6.31 -41.83
C GLY A 659 5.46 5.06 -41.85
N ALA A 660 6.72 5.20 -42.23
CA ALA A 660 7.79 4.24 -41.92
C ALA A 660 8.34 4.55 -40.53
N TRP A 661 8.35 3.56 -39.64
CA TRP A 661 8.97 3.72 -38.31
C TRP A 661 10.49 3.64 -38.42
N ILE A 662 11.18 4.73 -38.07
CA ILE A 662 12.64 4.82 -38.19
C ILE A 662 13.25 4.90 -36.79
N SER A 663 14.27 4.08 -36.52
CA SER A 663 15.03 4.06 -35.26
C SER A 663 16.54 3.87 -35.48
N ASP A 664 17.29 3.52 -34.44
CA ASP A 664 18.70 3.12 -34.51
C ASP A 664 18.94 1.76 -35.23
N ASP A 665 17.89 0.97 -35.48
CA ASP A 665 17.99 -0.31 -36.19
C ASP A 665 17.90 -0.10 -37.71
N LYS A 666 19.07 0.06 -38.34
CA LYS A 666 19.20 0.28 -39.78
C LYS A 666 18.57 -0.83 -40.64
N LYS A 667 18.51 -2.07 -40.15
CA LYS A 667 17.93 -3.18 -40.91
C LYS A 667 16.40 -3.09 -40.90
N GLN A 668 15.82 -2.78 -39.73
CA GLN A 668 14.39 -2.55 -39.62
C GLN A 668 13.96 -1.31 -40.42
N ASN A 669 14.73 -0.22 -40.35
CA ASN A 669 14.47 1.00 -41.13
C ASN A 669 14.38 0.72 -42.63
N GLN A 670 15.30 -0.10 -43.16
CA GLN A 670 15.28 -0.47 -44.58
C GLN A 670 13.99 -1.22 -44.93
N THR A 671 13.55 -2.13 -44.06
CA THR A 671 12.31 -2.91 -44.25
C THR A 671 11.07 -2.00 -44.24
N GLU A 672 11.01 -1.07 -43.29
CA GLU A 672 9.94 -0.06 -43.17
C GLU A 672 9.86 0.84 -44.41
N ILE A 673 11.01 1.30 -44.91
CA ILE A 673 11.09 2.15 -46.12
C ILE A 673 10.66 1.38 -47.38
N GLU A 674 11.12 0.13 -47.54
CA GLU A 674 10.76 -0.70 -48.69
C GLU A 674 9.25 -0.97 -48.73
N GLU A 675 8.65 -1.28 -47.58
CA GLU A 675 7.21 -1.53 -47.50
C GLU A 675 6.39 -0.24 -47.70
N LEU A 676 6.85 0.91 -47.17
CA LEU A 676 6.24 2.22 -47.46
C LEU A 676 6.24 2.53 -48.96
N ILE A 677 7.37 2.30 -49.65
CA ILE A 677 7.49 2.49 -51.10
C ILE A 677 6.55 1.55 -51.86
N LYS A 678 6.43 0.30 -51.41
CA LYS A 678 5.54 -0.70 -52.01
C LYS A 678 4.07 -0.29 -51.87
N LEU A 679 3.65 0.15 -50.68
CA LEU A 679 2.31 0.68 -50.42
C LEU A 679 2.02 1.93 -51.28
N GLY A 680 3.00 2.84 -51.39
CA GLY A 680 2.89 4.03 -52.24
C GLY A 680 2.69 3.69 -53.71
N LYS A 681 3.50 2.78 -54.26
CA LYS A 681 3.37 2.33 -55.66
C LYS A 681 2.06 1.57 -55.93
N ALA A 682 1.52 0.90 -54.92
CA ALA A 682 0.21 0.25 -54.99
C ALA A 682 -0.97 1.24 -54.94
N GLY A 683 -0.72 2.53 -54.75
CA GLY A 683 -1.76 3.56 -54.66
C GLY A 683 -2.44 3.63 -53.29
N HIS A 684 -1.82 3.04 -52.25
CA HIS A 684 -2.37 3.02 -50.90
C HIS A 684 -1.94 4.19 -50.01
N VAL A 685 -1.10 5.11 -50.52
CA VAL A 685 -0.52 6.21 -49.73
C VAL A 685 -0.78 7.55 -50.43
N ASP A 686 -1.36 8.52 -49.71
CA ASP A 686 -1.53 9.90 -50.20
C ASP A 686 -0.41 10.82 -49.72
N ILE A 687 0.13 10.58 -48.53
CA ILE A 687 1.32 11.25 -47.96
C ILE A 687 2.22 10.18 -47.35
N ALA A 688 3.47 10.13 -47.78
CA ALA A 688 4.47 9.21 -47.23
C ALA A 688 5.28 9.91 -46.13
N VAL A 689 5.40 9.28 -44.97
CA VAL A 689 6.12 9.85 -43.81
C VAL A 689 7.34 8.99 -43.49
N VAL A 690 8.51 9.60 -43.42
CA VAL A 690 9.77 8.90 -43.15
C VAL A 690 10.24 9.24 -41.74
N GLY A 691 9.80 8.45 -40.76
CA GLY A 691 10.11 8.65 -39.35
C GLY A 691 9.08 9.50 -38.60
N ASN A 692 9.02 9.26 -37.30
CA ASN A 692 8.21 9.99 -36.34
C ASN A 692 9.10 10.27 -35.13
N GLU A 693 9.35 11.53 -34.77
CA GLU A 693 10.12 11.94 -33.58
C GLU A 693 11.52 11.33 -33.45
N VAL A 694 12.16 10.99 -34.57
CA VAL A 694 13.47 10.31 -34.62
C VAL A 694 14.56 11.18 -34.00
N LEU A 695 14.58 12.47 -34.34
CA LEU A 695 15.55 13.43 -33.83
C LEU A 695 15.26 13.77 -32.36
N LEU A 696 13.99 13.89 -31.97
CA LEU A 696 13.59 14.05 -30.58
C LEU A 696 13.97 12.83 -29.72
N ARG A 697 13.94 11.62 -30.28
CA ARG A 697 14.41 10.38 -29.62
C ARG A 697 15.93 10.22 -29.64
N GLU A 698 16.66 11.12 -30.31
CA GLU A 698 18.11 11.06 -30.50
C GLU A 698 18.60 9.73 -31.13
N GLU A 699 17.76 9.10 -31.98
CA GLU A 699 18.02 7.75 -32.54
C GLU A 699 18.91 7.77 -33.79
N LEU A 700 18.83 8.84 -34.58
CA LEU A 700 19.63 9.05 -35.80
C LEU A 700 20.10 10.50 -35.87
N THR A 701 21.17 10.73 -36.65
CA THR A 701 21.57 12.10 -37.00
C THR A 701 20.65 12.68 -38.06
N GLU A 702 20.63 14.01 -38.16
CA GLU A 702 19.85 14.71 -39.18
C GLU A 702 20.27 14.27 -40.60
N GLU A 703 21.57 14.10 -40.86
CA GLU A 703 22.07 13.65 -42.17
C GLU A 703 21.58 12.25 -42.55
N GLU A 704 21.54 11.33 -41.58
CA GLU A 704 21.05 9.97 -41.81
C GLU A 704 19.55 9.97 -42.13
N LEU A 705 18.76 10.79 -41.43
CA LEU A 705 17.34 10.95 -41.69
C LEU A 705 17.07 11.58 -43.07
N LEU A 706 17.80 12.63 -43.43
CA LEU A 706 17.71 13.28 -44.74
C LEU A 706 17.97 12.30 -45.88
N ALA A 707 18.93 11.38 -45.72
CA ALA A 707 19.20 10.35 -46.70
C ALA A 707 18.00 9.42 -46.93
N TYR A 708 17.29 9.01 -45.86
CA TYR A 708 16.09 8.18 -45.98
C TYR A 708 14.93 8.94 -46.66
N ILE A 709 14.73 10.22 -46.34
CA ILE A 709 13.72 11.06 -46.99
C ILE A 709 13.96 11.12 -48.51
N GLU A 710 15.20 11.37 -48.93
CA GLU A 710 15.57 11.43 -50.35
C GLU A 710 15.36 10.10 -51.08
N ILE A 711 15.62 8.95 -50.42
CA ILE A 711 15.36 7.62 -50.98
C ILE A 711 13.87 7.46 -51.30
N VAL A 712 12.99 7.79 -50.35
CA VAL A 712 11.53 7.65 -50.52
C VAL A 712 11.00 8.62 -51.57
N LYS A 713 11.46 9.88 -51.56
CA LYS A 713 11.11 10.89 -52.57
C LYS A 713 11.42 10.45 -53.98
N LYS A 714 12.64 9.94 -54.20
CA LYS A 714 13.07 9.44 -55.50
C LYS A 714 12.25 8.23 -55.95
N ALA A 715 11.85 7.38 -55.01
CA ALA A 715 11.05 6.18 -55.30
C ALA A 715 9.57 6.48 -55.57
N LEU A 716 9.04 7.61 -55.06
CA LEU A 716 7.62 8.00 -55.13
C LEU A 716 7.43 9.44 -55.68
N PRO A 717 7.81 9.75 -56.93
CA PRO A 717 7.86 11.13 -57.46
C PRO A 717 6.50 11.86 -57.59
N GLY A 718 5.38 11.20 -57.28
CA GLY A 718 4.03 11.76 -57.31
C GLY A 718 3.32 11.80 -55.95
N ILE A 719 3.99 11.36 -54.88
CA ILE A 719 3.43 11.33 -53.52
C ILE A 719 4.25 12.30 -52.66
N PRO A 720 3.64 13.31 -52.02
CA PRO A 720 4.34 14.18 -51.09
C PRO A 720 5.00 13.39 -49.97
N VAL A 721 6.29 13.64 -49.73
CA VAL A 721 7.04 13.01 -48.64
C VAL A 721 7.31 14.02 -47.52
N GLY A 722 7.08 13.61 -46.28
CA GLY A 722 7.34 14.43 -45.10
C GLY A 722 8.05 13.67 -43.99
N TYR A 723 8.43 14.41 -42.95
CA TYR A 723 8.95 13.92 -41.68
C TYR A 723 8.10 14.50 -40.56
N VAL A 724 7.81 13.72 -39.52
CA VAL A 724 7.04 14.18 -38.36
C VAL A 724 7.95 14.31 -37.15
N ASP A 725 7.90 15.47 -36.49
CA ASP A 725 8.57 15.70 -35.22
C ASP A 725 7.93 16.86 -34.43
N ALA A 726 8.42 17.11 -33.21
CA ALA A 726 8.06 18.27 -32.41
C ALA A 726 8.28 19.57 -33.20
N TYR A 727 7.30 20.48 -33.12
CA TYR A 727 7.30 21.74 -33.88
C TYR A 727 8.59 22.57 -33.72
N SER A 728 9.23 22.54 -32.53
CA SER A 728 10.43 23.32 -32.23
C SER A 728 11.61 22.97 -33.12
N LEU A 729 11.77 21.69 -33.49
CA LEU A 729 12.88 21.26 -34.35
C LEU A 729 12.81 21.86 -35.75
N PHE A 730 11.61 22.00 -36.31
CA PHE A 730 11.41 22.68 -37.60
C PHE A 730 11.66 24.17 -37.52
N THR A 731 11.58 24.76 -36.32
CA THR A 731 11.97 26.17 -36.16
C THR A 731 13.48 26.36 -36.13
N GLU A 732 14.26 25.35 -35.78
CA GLU A 732 15.71 25.44 -35.65
C GLU A 732 16.44 24.98 -36.92
N SER A 733 15.93 23.97 -37.63
CA SER A 733 16.58 23.37 -38.81
C SER A 733 15.95 23.80 -40.15
N SER A 734 16.73 24.50 -40.99
CA SER A 734 16.33 24.84 -42.37
C SER A 734 16.42 23.64 -43.32
N SER A 735 17.29 22.67 -43.04
CA SER A 735 17.54 21.50 -43.90
C SER A 735 16.37 20.52 -43.89
N LEU A 736 15.73 20.29 -42.74
CA LEU A 736 14.52 19.48 -42.64
C LEU A 736 13.35 20.09 -43.44
N ILE A 737 13.18 21.41 -43.35
CA ILE A 737 12.17 22.15 -44.13
C ILE A 737 12.44 21.99 -45.63
N GLU A 738 13.70 22.01 -46.06
CA GLU A 738 14.09 21.90 -47.46
C GLU A 738 13.86 20.49 -48.03
N ALA A 739 14.15 19.45 -47.27
CA ALA A 739 14.00 18.06 -47.70
C ALA A 739 12.54 17.60 -47.81
N CYS A 740 11.64 18.07 -46.92
CA CYS A 740 10.24 17.65 -46.92
C CYS A 740 9.40 18.37 -48.00
N ASP A 741 8.49 17.67 -48.67
CA ASP A 741 7.50 18.27 -49.59
C ASP A 741 6.30 18.84 -48.81
N VAL A 742 5.98 18.23 -47.66
CA VAL A 742 4.98 18.67 -46.69
C VAL A 742 5.60 18.65 -45.29
N ILE A 743 5.37 19.72 -44.53
CA ILE A 743 5.90 19.85 -43.16
C ILE A 743 4.84 19.33 -42.19
N LEU A 744 5.21 18.32 -41.40
CA LEU A 744 4.31 17.63 -40.50
C LEU A 744 4.79 17.82 -39.07
N ILE A 745 3.97 18.47 -38.23
CA ILE A 745 4.39 18.86 -36.87
C ILE A 745 3.54 18.24 -35.79
N ASN A 746 4.20 17.72 -34.76
CA ASN A 746 3.57 17.34 -33.50
C ASN A 746 3.47 18.60 -32.63
N CYS A 747 2.26 18.89 -32.14
CA CYS A 747 1.99 20.05 -31.32
C CYS A 747 1.11 19.66 -30.14
N TYR A 748 1.71 19.64 -28.94
CA TYR A 748 1.02 19.23 -27.71
C TYR A 748 1.01 20.36 -26.67
N PRO A 749 -0.04 21.21 -26.63
CA PRO A 749 -0.22 22.18 -25.55
C PRO A 749 -0.21 21.56 -24.16
N PHE A 750 -0.66 20.31 -24.03
CA PHE A 750 -0.61 19.56 -22.78
C PHE A 750 0.83 19.43 -22.25
N TRP A 751 1.78 19.05 -23.10
CA TRP A 751 3.18 18.88 -22.70
C TRP A 751 3.89 20.21 -22.49
N GLU A 752 3.46 21.30 -23.13
CA GLU A 752 3.89 22.67 -22.80
C GLU A 752 3.33 23.18 -21.46
N GLY A 753 2.47 22.39 -20.80
CA GLY A 753 1.86 22.72 -19.52
C GLY A 753 0.79 23.81 -19.59
N ALA A 754 0.18 23.99 -20.76
CA ALA A 754 -0.85 24.98 -21.00
C ALA A 754 -2.09 24.75 -20.13
N GLU A 755 -2.70 25.82 -19.65
CA GLU A 755 -4.04 25.76 -19.05
C GLU A 755 -5.07 25.51 -20.16
N ILE A 756 -6.14 24.75 -19.87
CA ILE A 756 -7.10 24.33 -20.90
C ILE A 756 -7.73 25.50 -21.67
N GLU A 757 -7.99 26.62 -21.00
CA GLU A 757 -8.57 27.83 -21.60
C GLU A 757 -7.59 28.57 -22.54
N LEU A 758 -6.29 28.24 -22.48
CA LEU A 758 -5.25 28.80 -23.35
C LEU A 758 -4.72 27.77 -24.37
N ALA A 759 -5.14 26.51 -24.29
CA ALA A 759 -4.54 25.41 -25.03
C ALA A 759 -4.66 25.59 -26.56
N THR A 760 -5.77 26.12 -27.07
CA THR A 760 -5.94 26.43 -28.50
C THR A 760 -5.01 27.58 -28.93
N SER A 761 -4.79 28.58 -28.08
CA SER A 761 -3.83 29.67 -28.36
C SER A 761 -2.40 29.16 -28.43
N TYR A 762 -2.01 28.23 -27.56
CA TYR A 762 -0.71 27.53 -27.63
C TYR A 762 -0.56 26.81 -28.97
N LEU A 763 -1.57 26.03 -29.37
CA LEU A 763 -1.55 25.28 -30.62
C LEU A 763 -1.41 26.20 -31.85
N ARG A 764 -2.13 27.33 -31.86
CA ARG A 764 -2.08 28.33 -32.93
C ARG A 764 -0.72 28.99 -33.08
N GLU A 765 -0.09 29.31 -31.96
CA GLU A 765 1.25 29.92 -31.96
C GLU A 765 2.29 28.91 -32.48
N MET A 766 2.28 27.67 -31.98
CA MET A 766 3.16 26.60 -32.47
C MET A 766 3.04 26.41 -33.99
N TYR A 767 1.81 26.38 -34.50
CA TYR A 767 1.55 26.29 -35.94
C TYR A 767 2.05 27.51 -36.72
N SER A 768 1.81 28.72 -36.20
CA SER A 768 2.19 29.96 -36.87
C SER A 768 3.71 30.13 -36.97
N LEU A 769 4.46 29.74 -35.94
CA LEU A 769 5.93 29.76 -35.93
C LEU A 769 6.52 28.91 -37.05
N VAL A 770 6.00 27.70 -37.25
CA VAL A 770 6.46 26.80 -38.31
C VAL A 770 5.99 27.30 -39.68
N LYS A 771 4.74 27.76 -39.79
CA LYS A 771 4.20 28.32 -41.05
C LYS A 771 5.01 29.50 -41.56
N ALA A 772 5.52 30.36 -40.67
CA ALA A 772 6.39 31.47 -41.04
C ALA A 772 7.74 31.01 -41.64
N LYS A 773 8.23 29.82 -41.27
CA LYS A 773 9.48 29.24 -41.75
C LYS A 773 9.31 28.25 -42.91
N ALA A 774 8.09 27.84 -43.20
CA ALA A 774 7.77 26.81 -44.19
C ALA A 774 8.09 27.16 -45.65
N LYS A 775 8.53 28.39 -45.95
CA LYS A 775 8.88 28.87 -47.32
C LYS A 775 7.78 28.58 -48.36
N GLY A 776 6.51 28.66 -47.96
CA GLY A 776 5.35 28.40 -48.82
C GLY A 776 4.96 26.93 -48.99
N LYS A 777 5.68 25.99 -48.37
CA LYS A 777 5.31 24.57 -48.35
C LYS A 777 4.07 24.33 -47.47
N PRO A 778 3.21 23.34 -47.78
CA PRO A 778 2.08 22.98 -46.91
C PRO A 778 2.55 22.55 -45.51
N VAL A 779 1.85 23.01 -44.48
CA VAL A 779 2.10 22.66 -43.07
C VAL A 779 0.85 22.02 -42.50
N MET A 780 0.99 20.81 -41.94
CA MET A 780 -0.10 20.07 -41.30
C MET A 780 0.28 19.75 -39.85
N ILE A 781 -0.71 19.76 -38.96
CA ILE A 781 -0.53 19.27 -37.58
C ILE A 781 -0.73 17.76 -37.62
N ALA A 782 0.36 17.00 -37.47
CA ALA A 782 0.36 15.56 -37.56
C ALA A 782 -0.12 14.88 -36.27
N GLU A 783 0.05 15.57 -35.13
CA GLU A 783 -0.48 15.11 -33.86
C GLU A 783 -0.84 16.28 -32.95
N THR A 784 -2.02 16.18 -32.35
CA THR A 784 -2.41 16.98 -31.21
C THR A 784 -3.53 16.32 -30.43
N GLY A 785 -3.63 16.56 -29.13
CA GLY A 785 -4.69 15.95 -28.32
C GLY A 785 -4.67 16.42 -26.87
N TRP A 786 -5.55 15.84 -26.06
CA TRP A 786 -5.56 16.06 -24.62
C TRP A 786 -5.97 14.79 -23.87
N PRO A 787 -5.17 14.31 -22.89
CA PRO A 787 -5.47 13.05 -22.22
C PRO A 787 -6.70 13.16 -21.32
N GLY A 788 -7.53 12.12 -21.31
CA GLY A 788 -8.75 12.08 -20.51
C GLY A 788 -8.55 11.88 -19.01
N GLN A 789 -7.37 11.40 -18.60
CA GLN A 789 -7.00 11.13 -17.21
C GLN A 789 -5.47 10.93 -17.10
N GLY A 790 -4.89 11.27 -15.95
CA GLY A 790 -3.53 10.87 -15.57
C GLY A 790 -2.79 11.92 -14.75
N GLU A 791 -1.46 11.96 -14.85
CA GLU A 791 -0.63 12.96 -14.19
C GLU A 791 -0.69 14.33 -14.88
N ASN A 792 -0.64 15.41 -14.10
CA ASN A 792 -0.66 16.78 -14.63
C ASN A 792 0.71 17.19 -15.16
N THR A 793 0.74 17.96 -16.24
CA THR A 793 1.93 18.67 -16.71
C THR A 793 1.74 20.17 -16.50
N GLY A 794 2.48 20.79 -15.58
CA GLY A 794 2.32 22.22 -15.30
C GLY A 794 0.88 22.58 -14.90
N LYS A 795 0.23 23.47 -15.67
CA LYS A 795 -1.19 23.82 -15.51
C LYS A 795 -2.13 22.96 -16.36
N ALA A 796 -1.59 22.06 -17.18
CA ALA A 796 -2.38 21.13 -17.98
C ALA A 796 -2.91 19.99 -17.10
N ILE A 797 -4.24 19.94 -16.95
CA ILE A 797 -4.92 18.93 -16.13
C ILE A 797 -5.63 17.93 -17.06
N PRO A 798 -5.25 16.64 -17.06
CA PRO A 798 -5.90 15.61 -17.87
C PRO A 798 -7.21 15.16 -17.20
N THR A 799 -8.33 15.60 -17.76
CA THR A 799 -9.68 15.19 -17.32
C THR A 799 -10.58 14.98 -18.52
N ARG A 800 -11.62 14.16 -18.36
CA ARG A 800 -12.65 13.97 -19.39
C ARG A 800 -13.23 15.30 -19.88
N LEU A 801 -13.47 16.23 -18.97
CA LEU A 801 -13.99 17.56 -19.28
C LEU A 801 -13.00 18.35 -20.15
N ASN A 802 -11.73 18.41 -19.76
CA ASN A 802 -10.73 19.15 -20.51
C ASN A 802 -10.43 18.52 -21.87
N ALA A 803 -10.45 17.19 -21.96
CA ALA A 803 -10.32 16.50 -23.24
C ALA A 803 -11.44 16.87 -24.21
N MET A 804 -12.71 16.93 -23.74
CA MET A 804 -13.82 17.41 -24.57
C MET A 804 -13.67 18.89 -24.96
N LYS A 805 -13.34 19.77 -24.01
CA LYS A 805 -13.11 21.20 -24.30
C LYS A 805 -12.05 21.40 -25.38
N TYR A 806 -10.93 20.70 -25.24
CA TYR A 806 -9.81 20.75 -26.18
C TYR A 806 -10.23 20.25 -27.55
N PHE A 807 -10.88 19.08 -27.62
CA PHE A 807 -11.38 18.50 -28.86
C PHE A 807 -12.33 19.46 -29.59
N ILE A 808 -13.28 20.07 -28.88
CA ILE A 808 -14.26 20.99 -29.46
C ILE A 808 -13.58 22.23 -30.05
N ASN A 809 -12.76 22.92 -29.26
CA ASN A 809 -12.16 24.18 -29.67
C ASN A 809 -11.13 23.99 -30.80
N VAL A 810 -10.30 22.96 -30.73
CA VAL A 810 -9.27 22.70 -31.75
C VAL A 810 -9.92 22.35 -33.10
N ASN A 811 -10.96 21.52 -33.12
CA ASN A 811 -11.68 21.22 -34.36
C ASN A 811 -12.46 22.44 -34.88
N ASN A 812 -13.02 23.28 -34.00
CA ASN A 812 -13.68 24.51 -34.43
C ASN A 812 -12.70 25.47 -35.11
N TRP A 813 -11.55 25.72 -34.47
CA TRP A 813 -10.49 26.56 -35.04
C TRP A 813 -9.97 25.98 -36.36
N ALA A 814 -9.61 24.70 -36.39
CA ALA A 814 -9.06 24.06 -37.59
C ALA A 814 -10.04 24.13 -38.78
N ASN A 815 -11.34 23.94 -38.54
CA ASN A 815 -12.36 24.04 -39.60
C ASN A 815 -12.54 25.47 -40.12
N GLN A 816 -12.46 26.48 -39.26
CA GLN A 816 -12.64 27.89 -39.65
C GLN A 816 -11.44 28.44 -40.43
N GLU A 817 -10.22 28.05 -40.04
CA GLU A 817 -8.98 28.49 -40.68
C GLU A 817 -8.47 27.52 -41.76
N HIS A 818 -9.25 26.48 -42.06
CA HIS A 818 -8.92 25.43 -43.02
C HIS A 818 -7.54 24.79 -42.75
N ILE A 819 -7.29 24.40 -41.50
CA ILE A 819 -6.05 23.76 -41.06
C ILE A 819 -6.20 22.24 -41.12
N ASP A 820 -5.29 21.60 -41.84
CA ASP A 820 -5.18 20.15 -41.90
C ASP A 820 -4.57 19.62 -40.59
N LEU A 821 -5.41 18.95 -39.79
CA LEU A 821 -5.10 18.54 -38.42
C LEU A 821 -5.46 17.08 -38.17
N PHE A 822 -4.52 16.35 -37.59
CA PHE A 822 -4.67 14.97 -37.14
C PHE A 822 -4.78 14.91 -35.63
N TYR A 823 -5.92 14.45 -35.12
CA TYR A 823 -6.14 14.30 -33.69
C TYR A 823 -5.48 13.01 -33.17
N PHE A 824 -4.86 13.08 -32.00
CA PHE A 824 -4.20 11.96 -31.32
C PHE A 824 -4.99 11.58 -30.05
N SER A 825 -5.52 10.35 -29.91
CA SER A 825 -5.48 9.18 -30.81
C SER A 825 -6.89 8.57 -30.99
N SER A 826 -7.04 7.58 -31.87
CA SER A 826 -8.33 6.91 -32.06
C SER A 826 -8.75 6.11 -30.82
N PHE A 827 -7.95 5.15 -30.37
CA PHE A 827 -8.26 4.28 -29.22
C PHE A 827 -7.26 4.47 -28.08
N ASP A 828 -7.72 4.24 -26.85
CA ASP A 828 -6.84 4.07 -25.69
C ASP A 828 -6.05 2.75 -25.85
N GLU A 829 -4.73 2.81 -25.66
CA GLU A 829 -3.81 1.68 -25.86
C GLU A 829 -2.98 1.44 -24.60
N SER A 830 -3.28 0.38 -23.84
CA SER A 830 -2.63 0.12 -22.55
C SER A 830 -1.15 -0.21 -22.64
N TRP A 831 -0.64 -0.64 -23.79
CA TRP A 831 0.80 -0.88 -23.98
C TRP A 831 1.62 0.42 -23.85
N LYS A 832 1.05 1.57 -24.20
CA LYS A 832 1.73 2.87 -24.15
C LYS A 832 2.18 3.27 -22.75
N THR A 833 1.57 2.75 -21.68
CA THR A 833 2.04 3.04 -20.31
C THR A 833 3.46 2.55 -20.03
N ARG A 834 3.94 1.52 -20.74
CA ARG A 834 5.30 1.00 -20.60
C ARG A 834 6.35 1.98 -21.11
N HIS A 835 5.98 2.71 -22.16
CA HIS A 835 6.85 3.65 -22.83
C HIS A 835 6.52 5.07 -22.35
N GLU A 836 5.34 5.60 -22.64
CA GLU A 836 4.97 7.01 -22.51
C GLU A 836 4.38 7.42 -21.13
N GLY A 837 4.38 6.53 -20.13
CA GLY A 837 3.88 6.84 -18.77
C GLY A 837 2.35 6.84 -18.61
N ASP A 838 1.85 7.35 -17.46
CA ASP A 838 0.43 7.20 -17.04
C ASP A 838 -0.59 7.82 -18.01
N VAL A 839 -0.23 8.92 -18.69
CA VAL A 839 -1.12 9.57 -19.66
C VAL A 839 -1.07 8.93 -21.04
N GLY A 840 0.01 8.23 -21.41
CA GLY A 840 0.22 7.66 -22.75
C GLY A 840 -0.88 6.72 -23.23
N GLN A 841 -1.53 5.99 -22.30
CA GLN A 841 -2.63 5.08 -22.65
C GLN A 841 -4.01 5.75 -22.78
N ARG A 842 -4.15 7.07 -22.53
CA ARG A 842 -5.47 7.71 -22.29
C ARG A 842 -5.86 8.83 -23.27
N TRP A 843 -5.26 8.84 -24.46
CA TRP A 843 -5.48 9.85 -25.51
C TRP A 843 -6.63 9.52 -26.47
N GLY A 844 -7.18 8.30 -26.41
CA GLY A 844 -8.23 7.83 -27.30
C GLY A 844 -9.52 8.65 -27.21
N ILE A 845 -10.20 8.81 -28.34
CA ILE A 845 -11.61 9.22 -28.39
C ILE A 845 -12.51 8.03 -27.99
N TRP A 846 -12.11 6.83 -28.39
CA TRP A 846 -12.66 5.56 -27.93
C TRP A 846 -11.76 4.95 -26.86
N ASP A 847 -12.34 4.17 -25.96
CA ASP A 847 -11.58 3.41 -24.96
C ASP A 847 -10.97 2.14 -25.58
N LYS A 848 -10.21 1.41 -24.77
CA LYS A 848 -9.56 0.16 -25.16
C LYS A 848 -10.53 -0.96 -25.57
N ASN A 849 -11.81 -0.83 -25.21
CA ASN A 849 -12.89 -1.74 -25.60
C ASN A 849 -13.72 -1.16 -26.76
N GLU A 850 -13.16 -0.20 -27.50
CA GLU A 850 -13.76 0.38 -28.70
C GLU A 850 -15.08 1.13 -28.42
N THR A 851 -15.29 1.54 -27.17
CA THR A 851 -16.46 2.29 -26.74
C THR A 851 -16.15 3.78 -26.67
N LEU A 852 -17.01 4.61 -27.26
CA LEU A 852 -16.85 6.07 -27.24
C LEU A 852 -16.83 6.60 -25.80
N LYS A 853 -15.79 7.34 -25.41
CA LYS A 853 -15.54 7.73 -24.01
C LYS A 853 -16.50 8.81 -23.51
N TYR A 854 -16.87 9.76 -24.37
CA TYR A 854 -17.55 11.00 -23.97
C TYR A 854 -19.03 10.98 -24.40
N LYS A 855 -19.80 10.05 -23.82
CA LYS A 855 -21.23 9.85 -24.05
C LYS A 855 -22.08 10.35 -22.88
#